data_AF-A0A915JEG5-F1
#
_entry.id   AF-A0A915JEG5-F1
#
_cell.length_a   1.000
_cell.length_b   1.000
_cell.length_c   1.000
_cell.angle_alpha   90.00
_cell.angle_beta   90.00
_cell.angle_gamma   90.00
#
_symmetry.space_group_name_H-M   'P 1'
#
loop_
_entity.id
_entity.type
_entity.pdbx_description
1 polymer ?
#
loop_
_entity_poly.entity_id
_entity_poly.type
_entity_poly.pdbx_seq_one_letter_code
_entity_poly.pdbx_strand_id
1 'polypeptide(L)'
;MHEEWDENYNRGYEWWLMKEAKKQYGKCIREPFAMFLNFDLNCTRNPNIKLLGLSWAWPNWLGSKNNDPYIDLEKTAMYTVKWILGAKLVHNLTIDFIGIWNERPCNFDYIIALKRALIYSKLDDVKIIGCDGWWDMFGSLSKNKTVTDTLYAFGVHYPGATSPKDAIDSNMTLWASEDYSTFNDDIGAGCWARILNQNYVGGYMTSTIAWNLIASYYPGLPYEKDGLMTAVEPWSGHYEINNPIWITAHTTQFTEIGWKYLQHGHGVGRLDKGGSYVALASPDRQQLTIVIETMAKLQKLQVWKSQLKYNGDNSSTFIPNGTIQIRNGRIFLDLDVDTIITLTTVSDGNRGDAGPVPKSSLFPLPYEETFQNYSLNQEPDNLAPQIGTWEILQDVNTSTKFARQMVAKQPVAWCDIQPYPLAIIGDQSFTDLNLTARVRLPDENATESIFLGIKTQIAPDCSYYKSRGIFLHLHHLSSSYTVTLDMVGLDIVDIGPLSEPFNVNKWYTVSLSMKREKVIKISNVAKIALTCFHSIGKDRCSNPMRPPRSFLLDFAGAVLDANPTATDILSVEAPRPTEIDADINAITSAMLKEPINQPTLSDPVLLAADYTQPPVEAIALATQEEIKPAQAPNPTITKIIEPLQNGNVAKHPIVFFIGDVILHPKIRDQCQLVIPASMVDQTLDQFHRAKILNHQGSNHTLVAIKAHFWWPHMEEAIHA
;
A
#
# COMPACT_ATOMS: atom_id res chain seq x y z
N MET A 1 -16.62 -10.51 -12.47
CA MET A 1 -17.42 -11.13 -11.40
C MET A 1 -17.82 -10.09 -10.37
N HIS A 2 -18.53 -9.05 -10.80
CA HIS A 2 -19.07 -7.99 -9.94
C HIS A 2 -20.31 -8.46 -9.19
N GLU A 3 -21.16 -9.22 -9.89
CA GLU A 3 -22.36 -9.89 -9.37
C GLU A 3 -22.22 -11.41 -9.47
N GLU A 4 -23.06 -12.16 -8.75
CA GLU A 4 -22.98 -13.62 -8.63
C GLU A 4 -23.13 -14.38 -9.97
N TRP A 5 -23.86 -13.79 -10.92
CA TRP A 5 -24.10 -14.31 -12.27
C TRP A 5 -23.18 -13.70 -13.35
N ASP A 6 -22.31 -12.75 -12.99
CA ASP A 6 -21.44 -12.05 -13.94
C ASP A 6 -20.07 -12.74 -14.05
N GLU A 7 -19.71 -13.24 -15.22
CA GLU A 7 -18.37 -13.75 -15.51
C GLU A 7 -17.78 -13.02 -16.73
N ASN A 8 -16.79 -12.17 -16.46
CA ASN A 8 -15.99 -11.50 -17.50
C ASN A 8 -14.52 -11.55 -17.10
N TYR A 9 -13.74 -12.26 -17.90
CA TYR A 9 -12.30 -12.48 -17.69
C TYR A 9 -11.43 -11.52 -18.50
N ASN A 10 -11.99 -10.44 -19.08
CA ASN A 10 -11.24 -9.44 -19.85
C ASN A 10 -11.18 -8.06 -19.16
N ARG A 11 -11.63 -7.94 -17.91
CA ARG A 11 -11.55 -6.71 -17.11
C ARG A 11 -10.17 -6.53 -16.48
N GLY A 12 -9.75 -5.27 -16.34
CA GLY A 12 -8.46 -4.90 -15.79
C GLY A 12 -7.27 -5.29 -16.69
N TYR A 13 -6.06 -4.97 -16.24
CA TYR A 13 -4.83 -5.11 -17.01
C TYR A 13 -4.00 -6.37 -16.68
N GLU A 14 -4.28 -7.07 -15.56
CA GLU A 14 -3.45 -8.20 -15.12
C GLU A 14 -3.40 -9.37 -16.11
N TRP A 15 -4.50 -9.62 -16.81
CA TRP A 15 -4.53 -10.61 -17.90
C TRP A 15 -3.55 -10.27 -19.02
N TRP A 16 -3.49 -8.99 -19.40
CA TRP A 16 -2.55 -8.48 -20.40
C TRP A 16 -1.11 -8.56 -19.87
N LEU A 17 -0.86 -8.15 -18.63
CA LEU A 17 0.46 -8.15 -18.01
C LEU A 17 1.05 -9.56 -17.95
N MET A 18 0.26 -10.55 -17.48
CA MET A 18 0.68 -11.96 -17.45
C MET A 18 0.92 -12.55 -18.85
N LYS A 19 0.12 -12.17 -19.86
CA LYS A 19 0.33 -12.58 -21.26
C LYS A 19 1.61 -11.98 -21.85
N GLU A 20 1.87 -10.69 -21.62
CA GLU A 20 3.09 -10.05 -22.10
C GLU A 20 4.34 -10.62 -21.41
N ALA A 21 4.26 -10.94 -20.10
CA ALA A 21 5.34 -11.60 -19.37
C ALA A 21 5.68 -12.99 -19.94
N LYS A 22 4.66 -13.83 -20.22
CA LYS A 22 4.83 -15.17 -20.82
C LYS A 22 5.10 -15.17 -22.34
N LYS A 23 5.14 -13.99 -23.00
CA LYS A 23 5.16 -13.89 -24.46
C LYS A 23 6.43 -14.50 -25.09
N GLN A 24 6.21 -15.42 -26.02
CA GLN A 24 7.24 -16.03 -26.87
C GLN A 24 7.09 -15.52 -28.30
N TYR A 25 8.18 -15.03 -28.89
CA TYR A 25 8.24 -14.69 -30.31
C TYR A 25 9.05 -15.74 -31.08
N GLY A 26 8.85 -15.79 -32.41
CA GLY A 26 9.58 -16.66 -33.31
C GLY A 26 11.08 -16.31 -33.45
N LYS A 27 11.83 -17.15 -34.16
CA LYS A 27 13.31 -17.06 -34.31
C LYS A 27 13.83 -15.64 -34.55
N CYS A 28 14.79 -15.23 -33.73
CA CYS A 28 15.56 -13.99 -33.91
C CYS A 28 16.48 -14.07 -35.13
N ILE A 29 16.54 -12.99 -35.91
CA ILE A 29 17.65 -12.69 -36.83
C ILE A 29 18.17 -11.30 -36.46
N ARG A 30 19.41 -11.23 -35.94
CA ARG A 30 20.11 -9.96 -35.74
C ARG A 30 20.83 -9.57 -37.03
N GLU A 31 20.16 -8.83 -37.90
CA GLU A 31 20.75 -8.18 -39.08
C GLU A 31 20.83 -6.67 -38.85
N PRO A 32 21.95 -5.97 -39.15
CA PRO A 32 22.15 -4.55 -38.79
C PRO A 32 21.24 -3.55 -39.52
N PHE A 33 20.40 -4.00 -40.46
CA PHE A 33 19.61 -3.13 -41.35
C PHE A 33 18.20 -2.78 -40.85
N ALA A 34 17.76 -3.31 -39.70
CA ALA A 34 16.39 -3.16 -39.19
C ALA A 34 16.02 -1.74 -38.68
N MET A 35 16.88 -0.73 -38.84
CA MET A 35 16.68 0.62 -38.30
C MET A 35 15.69 1.50 -39.10
N PHE A 36 15.21 1.05 -40.26
CA PHE A 36 14.41 1.86 -41.20
C PHE A 36 12.98 1.40 -41.45
N LEU A 37 12.51 0.34 -40.78
CA LEU A 37 11.14 -0.16 -40.91
C LEU A 37 10.57 -0.40 -39.51
N ASN A 38 9.50 0.32 -39.15
CA ASN A 38 8.78 0.13 -37.88
C ASN A 38 8.04 -1.23 -37.89
N PHE A 39 8.78 -2.31 -37.66
CA PHE A 39 8.29 -3.68 -37.52
C PHE A 39 9.01 -4.39 -36.36
N ASP A 40 8.29 -5.30 -35.71
CA ASP A 40 8.57 -5.75 -34.34
C ASP A 40 9.98 -6.31 -34.08
N LEU A 41 10.57 -5.83 -32.98
CA LEU A 41 11.69 -6.48 -32.31
C LEU A 41 11.22 -7.80 -31.68
N ASN A 42 11.34 -8.90 -32.44
CA ASN A 42 11.06 -10.26 -31.98
C ASN A 42 11.97 -10.66 -30.80
N CYS A 43 11.50 -10.45 -29.57
CA CYS A 43 12.19 -10.84 -28.33
C CYS A 43 11.23 -11.55 -27.37
N THR A 44 11.37 -12.89 -27.27
CA THR A 44 10.73 -13.68 -26.20
C THR A 44 11.08 -13.10 -24.82
N ARG A 45 10.08 -12.92 -23.95
CA ARG A 45 10.28 -12.45 -22.57
C ARG A 45 10.60 -13.63 -21.65
N ASN A 46 9.63 -14.18 -20.93
CA ASN A 46 9.87 -15.39 -20.13
C ASN A 46 8.66 -16.35 -20.10
N PRO A 47 8.58 -17.33 -21.03
CA PRO A 47 7.53 -18.36 -21.02
C PRO A 47 7.50 -19.21 -19.74
N ASN A 48 8.62 -19.30 -19.03
CA ASN A 48 8.79 -20.09 -17.80
C ASN A 48 8.44 -19.31 -16.53
N ILE A 49 8.10 -18.01 -16.63
CA ILE A 49 7.75 -17.19 -15.46
C ILE A 49 6.60 -17.81 -14.66
N LYS A 50 6.71 -17.77 -13.34
CA LYS A 50 5.70 -18.29 -12.43
C LYS A 50 4.66 -17.22 -12.14
N LEU A 51 3.39 -17.63 -12.18
CA LEU A 51 2.26 -16.74 -11.94
C LEU A 51 1.61 -17.05 -10.61
N LEU A 52 1.42 -16.01 -9.79
CA LEU A 52 0.79 -16.03 -8.48
C LEU A 52 -0.45 -15.11 -8.53
N GLY A 53 -1.58 -15.58 -8.00
CA GLY A 53 -2.74 -14.74 -7.72
C GLY A 53 -2.96 -14.60 -6.22
N LEU A 54 -3.43 -13.44 -5.76
CA LEU A 54 -3.81 -13.17 -4.36
C LEU A 54 -4.98 -12.18 -4.35
N SER A 55 -5.93 -12.36 -3.42
CA SER A 55 -7.07 -11.46 -3.25
C SER A 55 -6.78 -10.40 -2.19
N TRP A 56 -6.99 -9.13 -2.52
CA TRP A 56 -7.03 -8.02 -1.53
C TRP A 56 -8.46 -7.75 -1.04
N ALA A 57 -9.44 -7.80 -1.94
CA ALA A 57 -10.85 -7.55 -1.66
C ALA A 57 -11.74 -8.51 -2.46
N TRP A 58 -12.99 -8.65 -2.06
CA TRP A 58 -13.95 -9.58 -2.68
C TRP A 58 -15.27 -8.88 -3.03
N PRO A 59 -15.99 -9.30 -4.08
CA PRO A 59 -17.33 -8.78 -4.38
C PRO A 59 -18.31 -8.93 -3.21
N ASN A 60 -19.25 -7.98 -3.07
CA ASN A 60 -20.22 -7.95 -1.97
C ASN A 60 -21.01 -9.25 -1.78
N TRP A 61 -21.35 -9.93 -2.89
CA TRP A 61 -22.20 -11.13 -2.92
C TRP A 61 -21.53 -12.40 -2.33
N LEU A 62 -20.23 -12.35 -2.02
CA LEU A 62 -19.52 -13.43 -1.32
C LEU A 62 -19.59 -13.29 0.22
N GLY A 63 -19.63 -12.06 0.75
CA GLY A 63 -19.57 -11.79 2.20
C GLY A 63 -20.73 -10.96 2.75
N SER A 64 -21.88 -10.99 2.07
CA SER A 64 -23.00 -10.10 2.37
C SER A 64 -23.48 -10.20 3.83
N LYS A 65 -23.83 -9.04 4.41
CA LYS A 65 -24.16 -8.76 5.82
C LYS A 65 -22.99 -8.67 6.82
N ASN A 66 -21.93 -9.47 6.72
CA ASN A 66 -20.89 -9.51 7.76
C ASN A 66 -19.51 -8.97 7.35
N ASN A 67 -19.31 -8.54 6.09
CA ASN A 67 -18.01 -8.11 5.56
C ASN A 67 -16.90 -9.17 5.71
N ASP A 68 -17.28 -10.44 5.55
CA ASP A 68 -16.43 -11.62 5.72
C ASP A 68 -16.59 -12.52 4.48
N PRO A 69 -15.52 -12.80 3.70
CA PRO A 69 -15.62 -13.63 2.50
C PRO A 69 -15.77 -15.12 2.84
N TYR A 70 -15.66 -15.52 4.10
CA TYR A 70 -15.63 -16.92 4.52
C TYR A 70 -16.96 -17.45 5.07
N ILE A 71 -18.05 -16.68 4.96
CA ILE A 71 -19.42 -17.10 5.33
C ILE A 71 -19.84 -18.37 4.57
N ASP A 72 -19.49 -18.44 3.28
CA ASP A 72 -19.64 -19.64 2.44
C ASP A 72 -18.29 -19.99 1.81
N LEU A 73 -17.57 -20.87 2.52
CA LEU A 73 -16.21 -21.30 2.16
C LEU A 73 -16.15 -21.90 0.75
N GLU A 74 -17.15 -22.68 0.34
CA GLU A 74 -17.18 -23.36 -0.95
C GLU A 74 -17.46 -22.36 -2.07
N LYS A 75 -18.40 -21.42 -1.85
CA LYS A 75 -18.71 -20.34 -2.81
C LYS A 75 -17.51 -19.44 -3.07
N THR A 76 -16.78 -19.04 -2.04
CA THR A 76 -15.56 -18.21 -2.17
C THR A 76 -14.37 -19.00 -2.72
N ALA A 77 -14.23 -20.29 -2.38
CA ALA A 77 -13.25 -21.16 -3.01
C ALA A 77 -13.53 -21.32 -4.52
N MET A 78 -14.79 -21.52 -4.90
CA MET A 78 -15.18 -21.63 -6.30
C MET A 78 -15.07 -20.32 -7.08
N TYR A 79 -15.28 -19.15 -6.44
CA TYR A 79 -14.93 -17.86 -7.06
C TYR A 79 -13.44 -17.78 -7.43
N THR A 80 -12.57 -18.22 -6.52
CA THR A 80 -11.12 -18.23 -6.72
C THR A 80 -10.72 -19.21 -7.84
N VAL A 81 -11.32 -20.41 -7.84
CA VAL A 81 -11.17 -21.40 -8.92
C VAL A 81 -11.64 -20.86 -10.27
N LYS A 82 -12.78 -20.15 -10.33
CA LYS A 82 -13.27 -19.53 -11.56
C LYS A 82 -12.26 -18.54 -12.15
N TRP A 83 -11.59 -17.73 -11.33
CA TRP A 83 -10.51 -16.85 -11.79
C TRP A 83 -9.34 -17.64 -12.41
N ILE A 84 -8.90 -18.73 -11.79
CA ILE A 84 -7.83 -19.61 -12.31
C ILE A 84 -8.25 -20.29 -13.62
N LEU A 85 -9.49 -20.77 -13.70
CA LEU A 85 -10.04 -21.36 -14.93
C LEU A 85 -10.17 -20.31 -16.03
N GLY A 86 -10.58 -19.08 -15.72
CA GLY A 86 -10.61 -17.96 -16.65
C GLY A 86 -9.23 -17.64 -17.24
N ALA A 87 -8.20 -17.60 -16.39
CA ALA A 87 -6.81 -17.46 -16.80
C ALA A 87 -6.42 -18.50 -17.87
N LYS A 88 -6.79 -19.76 -17.63
CA LYS A 88 -6.42 -20.87 -18.52
C LYS A 88 -7.28 -20.93 -19.78
N LEU A 89 -8.59 -20.80 -19.67
CA LEU A 89 -9.55 -21.00 -20.77
C LEU A 89 -9.61 -19.79 -21.72
N VAL A 90 -9.47 -18.57 -21.21
CA VAL A 90 -9.59 -17.33 -22.00
C VAL A 90 -8.22 -16.78 -22.44
N HIS A 91 -7.16 -17.01 -21.66
CA HIS A 91 -5.83 -16.44 -21.94
C HIS A 91 -4.71 -17.46 -22.09
N ASN A 92 -5.00 -18.76 -21.97
CA ASN A 92 -4.01 -19.84 -21.95
C ASN A 92 -2.90 -19.65 -20.88
N LEU A 93 -3.20 -18.92 -19.81
CA LEU A 93 -2.29 -18.72 -18.69
C LEU A 93 -2.42 -19.89 -17.71
N THR A 94 -1.33 -20.59 -17.46
CA THR A 94 -1.24 -21.49 -16.29
C THR A 94 -0.80 -20.65 -15.09
N ILE A 95 -1.66 -20.62 -14.07
CA ILE A 95 -1.36 -20.08 -12.73
C ILE A 95 -0.63 -21.17 -11.95
N ASP A 96 0.48 -20.81 -11.30
CA ASP A 96 1.33 -21.76 -10.55
C ASP A 96 1.00 -21.72 -9.04
N PHE A 97 0.63 -20.55 -8.53
CA PHE A 97 0.38 -20.29 -7.11
C PHE A 97 -0.90 -19.49 -6.86
N ILE A 98 -1.56 -19.74 -5.73
CA ILE A 98 -2.71 -18.96 -5.25
C ILE A 98 -2.53 -18.65 -3.75
N GLY A 99 -2.74 -17.39 -3.36
CA GLY A 99 -2.74 -16.92 -1.98
C GLY A 99 -4.12 -17.00 -1.31
N ILE A 100 -4.24 -16.41 -0.11
CA ILE A 100 -5.47 -16.45 0.70
C ILE A 100 -6.20 -15.10 0.69
N TRP A 101 -5.86 -14.18 1.59
CA TRP A 101 -6.44 -12.83 1.64
C TRP A 101 -5.41 -11.87 2.23
N ASN A 102 -4.94 -10.92 1.41
CA ASN A 102 -3.77 -10.09 1.68
C ASN A 102 -3.85 -9.38 3.04
N GLU A 103 -2.90 -9.62 3.93
CA GLU A 103 -2.77 -9.04 5.27
C GLU A 103 -4.04 -9.16 6.14
N ARG A 104 -4.86 -10.19 5.92
CA ARG A 104 -6.10 -10.42 6.66
C ARG A 104 -6.10 -11.77 7.39
N PRO A 105 -6.98 -11.96 8.39
CA PRO A 105 -6.96 -13.16 9.22
C PRO A 105 -7.04 -14.45 8.40
N CYS A 106 -6.11 -15.36 8.67
CA CYS A 106 -5.97 -16.59 7.91
C CYS A 106 -7.03 -17.62 8.33
N ASN A 107 -7.93 -17.97 7.41
CA ASN A 107 -8.99 -18.94 7.67
C ASN A 107 -8.55 -20.35 7.26
N PHE A 108 -8.39 -21.24 8.25
CA PHE A 108 -7.91 -22.61 8.05
C PHE A 108 -8.91 -23.50 7.29
N ASP A 109 -10.20 -23.34 7.56
CA ASP A 109 -11.25 -24.11 6.88
C ASP A 109 -11.38 -23.68 5.41
N TYR A 110 -11.15 -22.39 5.12
CA TYR A 110 -11.03 -21.88 3.76
C TYR A 110 -9.83 -22.46 3.01
N ILE A 111 -8.64 -22.56 3.62
CA ILE A 111 -7.47 -23.22 3.00
C ILE A 111 -7.83 -24.65 2.57
N ILE A 112 -8.51 -25.40 3.44
CA ILE A 112 -8.94 -26.77 3.18
C ILE A 112 -10.06 -26.82 2.11
N ALA A 113 -11.00 -25.87 2.12
CA ALA A 113 -12.02 -25.73 1.07
C ALA A 113 -11.42 -25.41 -0.30
N LEU A 114 -10.50 -24.45 -0.37
CA LEU A 114 -9.78 -24.07 -1.58
C LEU A 114 -9.02 -25.26 -2.17
N LYS A 115 -8.31 -26.06 -1.37
CA LYS A 115 -7.63 -27.26 -1.89
C LYS A 115 -8.62 -28.31 -2.42
N ARG A 116 -9.76 -28.51 -1.75
CA ARG A 116 -10.84 -29.40 -2.24
C ARG A 116 -11.42 -28.90 -3.57
N ALA A 117 -11.70 -27.60 -3.69
CA ALA A 117 -12.22 -26.97 -4.91
C ALA A 117 -11.22 -27.06 -6.08
N LEU A 118 -9.92 -26.87 -5.83
CA LEU A 118 -8.86 -27.06 -6.82
C LEU A 118 -8.80 -28.52 -7.31
N ILE A 119 -8.79 -29.50 -6.41
CA ILE A 119 -8.77 -30.93 -6.77
C ILE A 119 -10.03 -31.32 -7.56
N TYR A 120 -11.21 -30.91 -7.10
CA TYR A 120 -12.49 -31.14 -7.78
C TYR A 120 -12.47 -30.59 -9.23
N SER A 121 -11.82 -29.45 -9.42
CA SER A 121 -11.71 -28.76 -10.70
C SER A 121 -10.52 -29.18 -11.57
N LYS A 122 -9.76 -30.22 -11.15
CA LYS A 122 -8.56 -30.74 -11.84
C LYS A 122 -7.44 -29.70 -11.97
N LEU A 123 -7.24 -28.94 -10.89
CA LEU A 123 -6.19 -27.93 -10.71
C LEU A 123 -5.29 -28.30 -9.52
N ASP A 124 -5.08 -29.59 -9.28
CA ASP A 124 -4.35 -30.11 -8.13
C ASP A 124 -2.86 -29.73 -8.10
N ASP A 125 -2.28 -29.45 -9.26
CA ASP A 125 -0.93 -28.86 -9.45
C ASP A 125 -0.79 -27.43 -8.90
N VAL A 126 -1.89 -26.68 -8.75
CA VAL A 126 -1.86 -25.32 -8.22
C VAL A 126 -1.52 -25.36 -6.73
N LYS A 127 -0.50 -24.58 -6.35
CA LYS A 127 0.05 -24.53 -5.01
C LYS A 127 -0.58 -23.40 -4.21
N ILE A 128 -0.97 -23.69 -2.98
CA ILE A 128 -1.49 -22.68 -2.06
C ILE A 128 -0.32 -22.10 -1.26
N ILE A 129 -0.19 -20.78 -1.26
CA ILE A 129 0.69 -20.03 -0.35
C ILE A 129 -0.23 -19.40 0.69
N GLY A 130 0.24 -19.27 1.92
CA GLY A 130 -0.48 -18.51 2.93
C GLY A 130 0.43 -18.10 4.07
N CYS A 131 0.07 -17.11 4.87
CA CYS A 131 -1.19 -16.38 4.83
C CYS A 131 -1.07 -14.98 4.21
N ASP A 132 0.11 -14.60 3.70
CA ASP A 132 0.38 -13.28 3.13
C ASP A 132 0.10 -12.17 4.17
N GLY A 133 0.81 -12.28 5.29
CA GLY A 133 0.67 -11.42 6.48
C GLY A 133 1.86 -11.59 7.43
N TRP A 134 1.70 -11.29 8.73
CA TRP A 134 2.83 -11.28 9.68
C TRP A 134 3.05 -12.62 10.40
N TRP A 135 4.27 -12.82 10.93
CA TRP A 135 4.69 -14.06 11.60
C TRP A 135 3.80 -14.51 12.78
N ASP A 136 3.11 -13.60 13.48
CA ASP A 136 2.24 -13.96 14.60
C ASP A 136 0.96 -14.69 14.17
N MET A 137 0.50 -14.48 12.93
CA MET A 137 -0.57 -15.26 12.30
C MET A 137 -0.22 -16.75 12.13
N PHE A 138 1.07 -17.10 12.15
CA PHE A 138 1.55 -18.47 11.92
C PHE A 138 1.68 -19.31 13.20
N GLY A 139 1.63 -18.72 14.40
CA GLY A 139 1.93 -19.44 15.65
C GLY A 139 0.93 -20.53 16.06
N SER A 140 -0.28 -20.52 15.48
CA SER A 140 -1.27 -21.61 15.54
C SER A 140 -1.22 -22.49 14.27
N LEU A 141 -0.92 -21.89 13.11
CA LEU A 141 -0.85 -22.55 11.82
C LEU A 141 0.28 -23.58 11.77
N SER A 142 1.48 -23.24 12.26
CA SER A 142 2.67 -24.13 12.33
C SER A 142 2.44 -25.42 13.12
N LYS A 143 1.38 -25.47 13.93
CA LYS A 143 0.97 -26.63 14.75
C LYS A 143 -0.17 -27.44 14.14
N ASN A 144 -0.85 -26.93 13.11
CA ASN A 144 -1.96 -27.61 12.46
C ASN A 144 -1.46 -28.40 11.24
N LYS A 145 -1.21 -29.70 11.44
CA LYS A 145 -0.66 -30.57 10.39
C LYS A 145 -1.51 -30.57 9.10
N THR A 146 -2.84 -30.56 9.23
CA THR A 146 -3.77 -30.56 8.08
C THR A 146 -3.59 -29.31 7.21
N VAL A 147 -3.38 -28.15 7.83
CA VAL A 147 -3.15 -26.88 7.12
C VAL A 147 -1.74 -26.86 6.52
N THR A 148 -0.71 -27.26 7.26
CA THR A 148 0.66 -27.30 6.73
C THR A 148 0.85 -28.32 5.60
N ASP A 149 0.16 -29.47 5.65
CA ASP A 149 0.12 -30.45 4.56
C ASP A 149 -0.60 -29.91 3.30
N THR A 150 -1.45 -28.89 3.46
CA THR A 150 -2.23 -28.27 2.38
C THR A 150 -1.47 -27.10 1.70
N LEU A 151 -0.64 -26.39 2.46
CA LEU A 151 0.18 -25.28 1.97
C LEU A 151 1.47 -25.77 1.32
N TYR A 152 1.95 -25.02 0.33
CA TYR A 152 3.27 -25.21 -0.28
C TYR A 152 4.36 -24.41 0.44
N ALA A 153 4.04 -23.19 0.88
CA ALA A 153 4.95 -22.26 1.53
C ALA A 153 4.22 -21.37 2.53
N PHE A 154 4.97 -20.90 3.54
CA PHE A 154 4.59 -19.76 4.36
C PHE A 154 5.00 -18.47 3.66
N GLY A 155 4.02 -17.68 3.21
CA GLY A 155 4.20 -16.35 2.64
C GLY A 155 4.04 -15.29 3.73
N VAL A 156 5.12 -14.56 4.04
CA VAL A 156 5.16 -13.51 5.06
C VAL A 156 5.46 -12.15 4.45
N HIS A 157 4.87 -11.10 5.01
CA HIS A 157 5.05 -9.71 4.60
C HIS A 157 6.09 -8.99 5.48
N TYR A 158 6.97 -8.21 4.83
CA TYR A 158 8.00 -7.36 5.46
C TYR A 158 8.76 -8.03 6.63
N PRO A 159 9.32 -9.24 6.46
CA PRO A 159 9.85 -10.08 7.55
C PRO A 159 11.16 -9.59 8.19
N GLY A 160 11.71 -8.46 7.73
CA GLY A 160 12.92 -7.86 8.28
C GLY A 160 14.17 -8.76 8.18
N ALA A 161 14.23 -9.63 7.16
CA ALA A 161 15.28 -10.64 6.98
C ALA A 161 15.43 -11.66 8.13
N THR A 162 14.33 -11.94 8.86
CA THR A 162 14.31 -12.93 9.94
C THR A 162 13.06 -13.80 9.91
N SER A 163 13.19 -15.02 10.43
CA SER A 163 12.07 -15.96 10.64
C SER A 163 12.10 -16.48 12.08
N PRO A 164 10.95 -16.63 12.75
CA PRO A 164 10.91 -17.19 14.09
C PRO A 164 11.27 -18.68 14.07
N LYS A 165 11.72 -19.19 15.23
CA LYS A 165 12.28 -20.54 15.32
C LYS A 165 11.28 -21.64 14.94
N ASP A 166 10.00 -21.48 15.26
CA ASP A 166 8.96 -22.45 14.91
C ASP A 166 8.69 -22.50 13.40
N ALA A 167 8.77 -21.37 12.69
CA ALA A 167 8.73 -21.37 11.23
C ALA A 167 9.93 -22.11 10.62
N ILE A 168 11.14 -21.91 11.14
CA ILE A 168 12.36 -22.61 10.69
C ILE A 168 12.26 -24.12 11.00
N ASP A 169 11.88 -24.49 12.22
CA ASP A 169 11.76 -25.88 12.68
C ASP A 169 10.63 -26.65 11.97
N SER A 170 9.66 -25.96 11.35
CA SER A 170 8.55 -26.57 10.61
C SER A 170 8.96 -27.32 9.34
N ASN A 171 10.17 -27.07 8.81
CA ASN A 171 10.63 -27.50 7.48
C ASN A 171 9.76 -27.05 6.29
N MET A 172 8.83 -26.11 6.50
CA MET A 172 8.08 -25.49 5.41
C MET A 172 8.97 -24.61 4.53
N THR A 173 8.60 -24.45 3.26
CA THR A 173 9.20 -23.41 2.41
C THR A 173 8.79 -22.05 2.96
N LEU A 174 9.75 -21.17 3.28
CA LEU A 174 9.48 -19.81 3.76
C LEU A 174 9.74 -18.81 2.64
N TRP A 175 8.83 -17.88 2.37
CA TRP A 175 8.93 -16.82 1.35
C TRP A 175 8.61 -15.46 1.98
N ALA A 176 9.40 -14.44 1.65
CA ALA A 176 8.94 -13.04 1.77
C ALA A 176 8.00 -12.78 0.57
N SER A 177 6.70 -13.02 0.76
CA SER A 177 5.72 -12.93 -0.34
C SER A 177 5.30 -11.49 -0.65
N GLU A 178 5.59 -10.56 0.26
CA GLU A 178 5.62 -9.12 0.00
C GLU A 178 6.77 -8.49 0.79
N ASP A 179 7.58 -7.68 0.11
CA ASP A 179 8.71 -6.94 0.68
C ASP A 179 9.02 -5.71 -0.22
N TYR A 180 10.14 -5.03 -0.01
CA TYR A 180 10.54 -3.80 -0.72
C TYR A 180 9.76 -2.55 -0.28
N SER A 181 8.66 -2.18 -0.94
CA SER A 181 7.81 -1.00 -0.64
C SER A 181 8.62 0.22 -0.18
N THR A 182 9.55 0.65 -1.04
CA THR A 182 10.49 1.75 -0.78
C THR A 182 10.70 2.56 -2.05
N PHE A 183 10.83 3.88 -1.90
CA PHE A 183 11.05 4.81 -3.01
C PHE A 183 12.25 4.38 -3.87
N ASN A 184 12.09 4.37 -5.19
CA ASN A 184 13.02 3.71 -6.11
C ASN A 184 14.29 4.49 -6.48
N ASP A 185 14.83 5.22 -5.52
CA ASP A 185 16.15 5.84 -5.59
C ASP A 185 17.27 4.85 -5.19
N ASP A 186 18.46 5.39 -4.89
CA ASP A 186 19.60 4.59 -4.44
C ASP A 186 19.43 4.02 -3.02
N ILE A 187 18.55 4.61 -2.19
CA ILE A 187 18.22 4.08 -0.85
C ILE A 187 17.29 2.87 -1.02
N GLY A 188 16.27 2.96 -1.88
CA GLY A 188 15.45 1.82 -2.29
C GLY A 188 16.27 0.70 -2.91
N ALA A 189 17.17 1.03 -3.85
CA ALA A 189 18.09 0.06 -4.44
C ALA A 189 18.97 -0.65 -3.38
N GLY A 190 19.50 0.11 -2.40
CA GLY A 190 20.25 -0.44 -1.27
C GLY A 190 19.39 -1.35 -0.36
N CYS A 191 18.15 -0.95 -0.07
CA CYS A 191 17.17 -1.77 0.65
C CYS A 191 16.94 -3.11 -0.05
N TRP A 192 16.65 -3.07 -1.36
CA TRP A 192 16.37 -4.26 -2.17
C TRP A 192 17.57 -5.21 -2.24
N ALA A 193 18.77 -4.67 -2.46
CA ALA A 193 20.01 -5.46 -2.52
C ALA A 193 20.27 -6.20 -1.20
N ARG A 194 19.99 -5.52 -0.09
CA ARG A 194 20.14 -6.04 1.26
C ARG A 194 19.17 -7.20 1.52
N ILE A 195 17.88 -7.04 1.25
CA ILE A 195 16.87 -8.05 1.61
C ILE A 195 16.89 -9.27 0.67
N LEU A 196 17.19 -9.10 -0.62
CA LEU A 196 17.34 -10.23 -1.57
C LEU A 196 18.32 -11.31 -1.06
N ASN A 197 19.46 -10.91 -0.50
CA ASN A 197 20.40 -11.83 0.14
C ASN A 197 19.97 -12.20 1.56
N GLN A 198 19.66 -11.19 2.39
CA GLN A 198 19.53 -11.40 3.83
C GLN A 198 18.26 -12.16 4.23
N ASN A 199 17.21 -12.12 3.41
CA ASN A 199 16.01 -12.94 3.63
C ASN A 199 16.34 -14.44 3.63
N TYR A 200 17.29 -14.91 2.81
CA TYR A 200 17.79 -16.28 2.91
C TYR A 200 18.82 -16.46 4.04
N VAL A 201 19.77 -15.53 4.19
CA VAL A 201 20.85 -15.65 5.20
C VAL A 201 20.31 -15.70 6.65
N GLY A 202 19.36 -14.83 7.00
CA GLY A 202 18.79 -14.72 8.34
C GLY A 202 17.41 -15.36 8.50
N GLY A 203 16.59 -15.36 7.45
CA GLY A 203 15.21 -15.89 7.48
C GLY A 203 15.03 -17.27 6.85
N TYR A 204 16.06 -17.86 6.22
CA TYR A 204 15.91 -19.08 5.40
C TYR A 204 14.88 -18.94 4.26
N MET A 205 14.49 -17.72 3.89
CA MET A 205 13.44 -17.47 2.91
C MET A 205 13.97 -17.64 1.49
N THR A 206 13.30 -18.51 0.73
CA THR A 206 13.76 -18.95 -0.61
C THR A 206 13.16 -18.20 -1.78
N SER A 207 12.29 -17.22 -1.49
CA SER A 207 11.76 -16.24 -2.44
C SER A 207 11.62 -14.90 -1.73
N THR A 208 11.70 -13.81 -2.48
CA THR A 208 11.38 -12.44 -2.04
C THR A 208 10.72 -11.73 -3.21
N ILE A 209 9.51 -11.21 -3.00
CA ILE A 209 8.68 -10.57 -4.02
C ILE A 209 8.52 -9.10 -3.64
N ALA A 210 8.92 -8.20 -4.54
CA ALA A 210 8.79 -6.76 -4.31
C ALA A 210 7.36 -6.28 -4.56
N TRP A 211 6.78 -5.61 -3.58
CA TRP A 211 5.71 -4.65 -3.84
C TRP A 211 6.35 -3.28 -4.15
N ASN A 212 6.21 -2.69 -5.33
CA ASN A 212 5.50 -3.17 -6.52
C ASN A 212 6.40 -3.30 -7.77
N LEU A 213 5.86 -3.92 -8.83
CA LEU A 213 6.60 -4.20 -10.07
C LEU A 213 7.07 -2.91 -10.77
N ILE A 214 6.18 -1.94 -10.89
CA ILE A 214 6.39 -0.69 -11.63
C ILE A 214 5.43 0.38 -11.11
N ALA A 215 5.96 1.56 -10.80
CA ALA A 215 5.17 2.71 -10.42
C ALA A 215 4.53 3.33 -11.67
N SER A 216 3.29 2.91 -11.96
CA SER A 216 2.44 3.37 -13.06
C SER A 216 1.08 3.88 -12.53
N TYR A 217 1.14 4.67 -11.47
CA TYR A 217 0.01 5.34 -10.82
C TYR A 217 0.37 6.82 -10.59
N TYR A 218 -0.64 7.69 -10.46
CA TYR A 218 -0.43 9.14 -10.41
C TYR A 218 0.49 9.59 -9.25
N PRO A 219 1.39 10.56 -9.49
CA PRO A 219 2.08 11.30 -8.44
C PRO A 219 1.11 11.86 -7.37
N GLY A 220 1.56 11.85 -6.13
CA GLY A 220 0.80 12.23 -4.94
C GLY A 220 -0.27 11.22 -4.50
N LEU A 221 -0.35 10.03 -5.11
CA LEU A 221 -1.00 8.88 -4.50
C LEU A 221 -0.07 8.20 -3.46
N PRO A 222 -0.62 7.37 -2.53
CA PRO A 222 0.20 6.62 -1.58
C PRO A 222 1.32 5.83 -2.26
N TYR A 223 2.47 5.77 -1.60
CA TYR A 223 3.64 4.99 -2.05
C TYR A 223 4.12 5.38 -3.46
N GLU A 224 4.08 6.68 -3.78
CA GLU A 224 4.60 7.22 -5.05
C GLU A 224 6.03 6.74 -5.33
N LYS A 225 6.25 6.13 -6.50
CA LYS A 225 7.54 5.60 -6.95
C LYS A 225 8.13 4.46 -6.10
N ASP A 226 7.32 3.74 -5.32
CA ASP A 226 7.73 2.52 -4.60
C ASP A 226 7.72 1.23 -5.47
N GLY A 227 7.84 1.39 -6.79
CA GLY A 227 7.96 0.29 -7.76
C GLY A 227 9.39 0.12 -8.26
N LEU A 228 9.79 -1.07 -8.72
CA LEU A 228 11.18 -1.33 -9.16
C LEU A 228 11.68 -0.37 -10.26
N MET A 229 10.76 0.20 -11.05
CA MET A 229 10.98 1.33 -11.97
C MET A 229 9.74 2.23 -12.03
N THR A 230 9.81 3.37 -12.73
CA THR A 230 8.70 4.34 -12.84
C THR A 230 8.26 4.55 -14.29
N ALA A 231 6.95 4.51 -14.56
CA ALA A 231 6.34 4.86 -15.85
C ALA A 231 4.94 5.45 -15.62
N VAL A 232 4.90 6.71 -15.19
CA VAL A 232 3.66 7.43 -14.79
C VAL A 232 3.10 8.36 -15.87
N GLU A 233 3.76 8.48 -17.02
CA GLU A 233 3.38 9.40 -18.10
C GLU A 233 3.04 8.69 -19.43
N PRO A 234 1.95 7.92 -19.52
CA PRO A 234 1.54 7.28 -20.77
C PRO A 234 1.29 8.26 -21.92
N TRP A 235 0.96 9.53 -21.61
CA TRP A 235 0.75 10.60 -22.60
C TRP A 235 2.04 11.13 -23.25
N SER A 236 3.19 11.05 -22.57
CA SER A 236 4.50 11.47 -23.11
C SER A 236 5.34 10.28 -23.59
N GLY A 237 5.06 9.08 -23.06
CA GLY A 237 5.89 7.90 -23.22
C GLY A 237 7.15 7.92 -22.34
N HIS A 238 7.26 8.85 -21.39
CA HIS A 238 8.38 8.93 -20.47
C HIS A 238 8.33 7.84 -19.40
N TYR A 239 9.50 7.27 -19.10
CA TYR A 239 9.71 6.29 -18.04
C TYR A 239 11.15 6.39 -17.51
N GLU A 240 11.36 6.01 -16.27
CA GLU A 240 12.68 5.94 -15.64
C GLU A 240 13.07 4.48 -15.48
N ILE A 241 14.32 4.12 -15.83
CA ILE A 241 14.89 2.81 -15.48
C ILE A 241 15.67 2.97 -14.18
N ASN A 242 14.97 2.84 -13.06
CA ASN A 242 15.51 3.04 -11.72
C ASN A 242 16.46 1.91 -11.28
N ASN A 243 17.30 2.18 -10.29
CA ASN A 243 18.34 1.24 -9.86
C ASN A 243 17.86 -0.10 -9.28
N PRO A 244 16.66 -0.24 -8.66
CA PRO A 244 16.14 -1.55 -8.23
C PRO A 244 16.00 -2.60 -9.36
N ILE A 245 15.79 -2.20 -10.62
CA ILE A 245 15.86 -3.11 -11.79
C ILE A 245 17.23 -3.80 -11.87
N TRP A 246 18.30 -3.03 -11.76
CA TRP A 246 19.67 -3.51 -11.87
C TRP A 246 20.08 -4.34 -10.65
N ILE A 247 19.59 -3.99 -9.45
CA ILE A 247 19.72 -4.80 -8.25
C ILE A 247 19.01 -6.15 -8.40
N THR A 248 17.82 -6.18 -8.99
CA THR A 248 17.12 -7.44 -9.29
C THR A 248 17.95 -8.31 -10.25
N ALA A 249 18.51 -7.71 -11.30
CA ALA A 249 19.33 -8.40 -12.30
C ALA A 249 20.60 -9.07 -11.72
N HIS A 250 21.17 -8.52 -10.64
CA HIS A 250 22.32 -9.12 -9.93
C HIS A 250 22.04 -10.54 -9.40
N THR A 251 20.76 -10.91 -9.19
CA THR A 251 20.34 -12.28 -8.84
C THR A 251 19.64 -12.98 -10.01
N THR A 252 18.68 -12.32 -10.66
CA THR A 252 17.76 -12.99 -11.61
C THR A 252 18.37 -13.32 -12.98
N GLN A 253 19.46 -12.69 -13.41
CA GLN A 253 20.16 -13.09 -14.65
C GLN A 253 21.07 -14.31 -14.44
N PHE A 254 21.30 -14.72 -13.19
CA PHE A 254 22.37 -15.65 -12.82
C PHE A 254 21.89 -16.80 -11.93
N THR A 255 20.58 -16.91 -11.71
CA THR A 255 19.92 -17.97 -10.94
C THR A 255 18.58 -18.31 -11.59
N GLU A 256 18.14 -19.55 -11.47
CA GLU A 256 16.87 -20.02 -12.01
C GLU A 256 16.06 -20.79 -10.96
N ILE A 257 14.75 -20.87 -11.16
CA ILE A 257 13.86 -21.60 -10.24
C ILE A 257 14.27 -23.07 -10.19
N GLY A 258 14.56 -23.56 -8.98
CA GLY A 258 15.03 -24.93 -8.73
C GLY A 258 16.52 -25.04 -8.38
N TRP A 259 17.31 -23.98 -8.60
CA TRP A 259 18.67 -23.88 -8.04
C TRP A 259 18.65 -24.02 -6.51
N LYS A 260 19.79 -24.41 -5.95
CA LYS A 260 19.95 -24.63 -4.51
C LYS A 260 21.04 -23.72 -3.95
N TYR A 261 20.69 -22.98 -2.90
CA TYR A 261 21.67 -22.34 -2.04
C TYR A 261 22.65 -23.37 -1.47
N LEU A 262 23.90 -22.98 -1.30
CA LEU A 262 24.86 -23.71 -0.49
C LEU A 262 24.52 -23.59 1.00
N GLN A 263 25.09 -24.47 1.82
CA GLN A 263 24.79 -24.52 3.24
C GLN A 263 25.26 -23.25 3.97
N HIS A 264 24.48 -22.77 4.96
CA HIS A 264 24.90 -21.71 5.87
C HIS A 264 26.25 -22.02 6.53
N GLY A 265 27.15 -21.04 6.57
CA GLY A 265 28.54 -21.19 6.99
C GLY A 265 29.48 -21.75 5.90
N HIS A 266 28.94 -22.32 4.81
CA HIS A 266 29.69 -22.97 3.73
C HIS A 266 29.24 -22.47 2.33
N GLY A 267 29.00 -21.16 2.21
CA GLY A 267 28.58 -20.50 0.97
C GLY A 267 27.42 -19.53 1.15
N VAL A 268 26.77 -19.55 2.31
CA VAL A 268 25.75 -18.56 2.72
C VAL A 268 26.12 -18.03 4.10
N GLY A 269 26.11 -16.71 4.30
CA GLY A 269 26.45 -16.14 5.61
C GLY A 269 26.56 -14.61 5.66
N ARG A 270 26.80 -14.11 6.87
CA ARG A 270 27.18 -12.70 7.13
C ARG A 270 28.71 -12.55 7.01
N LEU A 271 29.16 -11.32 6.81
CA LEU A 271 30.58 -10.98 6.79
C LEU A 271 30.98 -10.21 8.04
N ASP A 272 32.22 -10.42 8.49
CA ASP A 272 32.75 -9.95 9.78
C ASP A 272 32.67 -8.43 9.99
N LYS A 273 32.53 -7.65 8.91
CA LYS A 273 32.43 -6.17 8.92
C LYS A 273 31.10 -5.63 8.38
N GLY A 274 30.09 -6.48 8.26
CA GLY A 274 28.79 -6.11 7.68
C GLY A 274 28.64 -6.51 6.20
N GLY A 275 27.38 -6.54 5.74
CA GLY A 275 27.01 -7.21 4.49
C GLY A 275 26.85 -8.72 4.64
N SER A 276 26.59 -9.39 3.53
CA SER A 276 26.37 -10.84 3.49
C SER A 276 26.74 -11.42 2.12
N TYR A 277 26.66 -12.74 2.02
CA TYR A 277 26.90 -13.46 0.78
C TYR A 277 25.97 -14.66 0.68
N VAL A 278 25.54 -14.93 -0.55
CA VAL A 278 24.84 -16.16 -0.89
C VAL A 278 25.47 -16.78 -2.13
N ALA A 279 25.62 -18.10 -2.10
CA ALA A 279 26.07 -18.90 -3.23
C ALA A 279 24.98 -19.90 -3.60
N LEU A 280 24.67 -20.01 -4.89
CA LEU A 280 23.68 -20.93 -5.44
C LEU A 280 24.32 -21.78 -6.52
N ALA A 281 24.00 -23.07 -6.51
CA ALA A 281 24.39 -24.03 -7.54
C ALA A 281 23.18 -24.49 -8.36
N SER A 282 23.42 -24.70 -9.65
CA SER A 282 22.43 -25.31 -10.56
C SER A 282 22.11 -26.76 -10.15
N PRO A 283 20.93 -27.31 -10.52
CA PRO A 283 20.56 -28.69 -10.17
C PRO A 283 21.54 -29.76 -10.66
N ASP A 284 22.19 -29.53 -11.82
CA ASP A 284 23.23 -30.39 -12.41
C ASP A 284 24.65 -30.14 -11.84
N ARG A 285 24.78 -29.16 -10.93
CA ARG A 285 26.01 -28.69 -10.30
C ARG A 285 27.11 -28.21 -11.26
N GLN A 286 26.75 -27.84 -12.50
CA GLN A 286 27.70 -27.31 -13.49
C GLN A 286 27.91 -25.79 -13.37
N GLN A 287 26.98 -25.07 -12.74
CA GLN A 287 27.02 -23.61 -12.61
C GLN A 287 27.00 -23.20 -11.13
N LEU A 288 27.74 -22.13 -10.83
CA LEU A 288 27.84 -21.52 -9.50
C LEU A 288 27.73 -19.99 -9.65
N THR A 289 26.76 -19.43 -8.93
CA THR A 289 26.60 -17.98 -8.81
C THR A 289 26.80 -17.58 -7.35
N ILE A 290 27.59 -16.53 -7.12
CA ILE A 290 27.80 -15.94 -5.81
C ILE A 290 27.37 -14.48 -5.87
N VAL A 291 26.29 -14.15 -5.16
CA VAL A 291 25.81 -12.77 -5.00
C VAL A 291 26.31 -12.27 -3.66
N ILE A 292 27.11 -11.21 -3.67
CA ILE A 292 27.71 -10.64 -2.46
C ILE A 292 27.23 -9.20 -2.33
N GLU A 293 26.28 -8.94 -1.43
CA GLU A 293 25.89 -7.58 -1.08
C GLU A 293 26.80 -7.11 0.04
N THR A 294 27.73 -6.20 -0.30
CA THR A 294 28.89 -6.00 0.55
C THR A 294 29.30 -4.56 0.69
N MET A 295 29.44 -4.17 1.96
CA MET A 295 30.45 -3.19 2.37
C MET A 295 31.79 -3.94 2.57
N ALA A 296 32.29 -4.51 1.46
CA ALA A 296 33.52 -5.30 1.23
C ALA A 296 33.64 -6.81 1.55
N LYS A 297 34.41 -7.64 0.79
CA LYS A 297 34.55 -8.01 -0.67
C LYS A 297 35.60 -9.13 -0.76
N LEU A 298 35.59 -10.11 -1.69
CA LEU A 298 36.79 -10.91 -2.06
C LEU A 298 36.69 -11.66 -3.47
N GLN A 299 37.82 -11.97 -4.16
CA GLN A 299 38.12 -12.38 -5.59
C GLN A 299 37.52 -13.55 -6.43
N LYS A 300 37.15 -13.17 -7.66
CA LYS A 300 37.63 -13.77 -8.94
C LYS A 300 36.63 -14.72 -9.64
N LEU A 301 35.60 -14.11 -10.25
CA LEU A 301 34.66 -14.67 -11.23
C LEU A 301 34.39 -13.64 -12.36
N GLN A 302 33.37 -13.79 -13.23
CA GLN A 302 32.84 -12.67 -14.03
C GLN A 302 32.29 -11.61 -13.07
N VAL A 303 32.61 -10.34 -13.29
CA VAL A 303 32.28 -9.26 -12.35
C VAL A 303 31.32 -8.27 -12.97
N TRP A 304 30.14 -8.13 -12.39
CA TRP A 304 29.22 -7.01 -12.63
C TRP A 304 29.29 -6.07 -11.43
N LYS A 305 29.59 -4.77 -11.63
CA LYS A 305 29.66 -3.76 -10.57
C LYS A 305 28.48 -2.79 -10.69
N SER A 306 27.84 -2.52 -9.55
CA SER A 306 27.03 -1.31 -9.34
C SER A 306 27.64 -0.52 -8.20
N GLN A 307 27.80 0.79 -8.34
CA GLN A 307 28.30 1.70 -7.30
C GLN A 307 27.30 2.85 -7.16
N LEU A 308 26.63 2.90 -6.02
CA LEU A 308 25.67 3.92 -5.64
C LEU A 308 26.41 5.10 -5.00
N LYS A 309 25.80 6.29 -5.01
CA LYS A 309 26.43 7.52 -4.55
C LYS A 309 25.42 8.46 -3.89
N TYR A 310 25.53 8.59 -2.57
CA TYR A 310 24.63 9.42 -1.77
C TYR A 310 25.10 10.89 -1.60
N ASN A 311 26.19 11.29 -2.27
CA ASN A 311 26.78 12.64 -2.19
C ASN A 311 26.31 13.59 -3.30
N GLY A 312 25.41 13.16 -4.19
CA GLY A 312 24.92 13.95 -5.34
C GLY A 312 25.74 13.80 -6.63
N ASP A 313 26.80 12.99 -6.64
CA ASP A 313 27.45 12.56 -7.88
C ASP A 313 26.61 11.46 -8.59
N ASN A 314 26.84 11.26 -9.88
CA ASN A 314 26.23 10.15 -10.63
C ASN A 314 26.69 8.76 -10.14
N SER A 315 25.72 7.92 -9.78
CA SER A 315 25.86 6.48 -9.57
C SER A 315 26.13 5.72 -10.88
N SER A 316 26.84 4.59 -10.79
CA SER A 316 27.20 3.77 -11.95
C SER A 316 26.74 2.33 -11.75
N THR A 317 25.64 1.93 -12.38
CA THR A 317 24.96 0.64 -12.12
C THR A 317 25.07 -0.36 -13.26
N PHE A 318 25.11 -1.66 -12.92
CA PHE A 318 25.19 -2.84 -13.77
C PHE A 318 26.21 -2.77 -14.92
N ILE A 319 27.45 -2.41 -14.60
CA ILE A 319 28.55 -2.30 -15.56
C ILE A 319 29.39 -3.59 -15.55
N PRO A 320 29.66 -4.23 -16.70
CA PRO A 320 30.59 -5.36 -16.78
C PRO A 320 32.02 -4.88 -16.47
N ASN A 321 32.65 -5.49 -15.48
CA ASN A 321 33.92 -5.07 -14.90
C ASN A 321 34.99 -6.18 -14.99
N GLY A 322 34.96 -6.93 -16.10
CA GLY A 322 35.95 -7.91 -16.49
C GLY A 322 35.86 -9.27 -15.77
N THR A 323 36.86 -10.12 -16.06
CA THR A 323 37.06 -11.41 -15.40
C THR A 323 38.13 -11.33 -14.35
N ILE A 324 37.86 -11.98 -13.24
CA ILE A 324 38.74 -12.06 -12.09
C ILE A 324 38.96 -13.64 -11.97
N GLN A 325 40.22 -14.16 -11.89
CA GLN A 325 40.73 -15.60 -11.80
C GLN A 325 40.92 -16.32 -10.40
N ILE A 326 40.08 -17.28 -9.96
CA ILE A 326 40.16 -17.90 -8.59
C ILE A 326 41.57 -18.47 -8.27
N ARG A 327 42.10 -18.21 -7.06
CA ARG A 327 43.36 -18.80 -6.57
C ARG A 327 43.14 -19.64 -5.30
N ASN A 328 43.55 -20.92 -5.33
CA ASN A 328 43.46 -21.89 -4.23
C ASN A 328 42.04 -22.03 -3.63
N GLY A 329 41.01 -22.04 -4.49
CA GLY A 329 39.60 -22.10 -4.06
C GLY A 329 39.14 -20.88 -3.25
N ARG A 330 39.93 -19.80 -3.23
CA ARG A 330 39.69 -18.60 -2.45
C ARG A 330 39.66 -17.38 -3.34
N ILE A 331 39.06 -16.36 -2.74
CA ILE A 331 38.73 -15.09 -3.32
C ILE A 331 39.43 -14.00 -2.44
N PHE A 332 40.04 -12.92 -3.02
CA PHE A 332 40.49 -11.57 -2.49
C PHE A 332 40.30 -10.33 -3.44
N LEU A 333 39.55 -9.30 -3.08
CA LEU A 333 39.26 -8.08 -3.84
C LEU A 333 39.06 -6.95 -2.81
N ASP A 334 39.20 -5.67 -3.17
CA ASP A 334 38.93 -4.52 -2.27
C ASP A 334 37.66 -3.73 -2.68
N LEU A 335 36.64 -3.56 -1.82
CA LEU A 335 35.39 -2.83 -2.19
C LEU A 335 35.41 -1.46 -1.56
N ASP A 336 34.89 -0.54 -2.36
CA ASP A 336 34.40 0.73 -1.90
C ASP A 336 33.08 0.52 -1.14
N VAL A 337 32.70 1.50 -0.31
CA VAL A 337 31.35 1.58 0.26
C VAL A 337 30.33 1.69 -0.89
N ASP A 338 29.07 1.35 -0.62
CA ASP A 338 27.92 1.54 -1.52
C ASP A 338 28.01 0.80 -2.86
N THR A 339 28.66 -0.36 -2.87
CA THR A 339 28.90 -1.11 -4.11
C THR A 339 28.37 -2.56 -4.05
N ILE A 340 27.61 -2.95 -5.07
CA ILE A 340 27.08 -4.31 -5.28
C ILE A 340 27.93 -5.03 -6.33
N ILE A 341 28.26 -6.30 -6.08
CA ILE A 341 28.95 -7.15 -7.05
C ILE A 341 28.29 -8.52 -7.16
N THR A 342 27.99 -8.92 -8.41
CA THR A 342 27.76 -10.33 -8.74
C THR A 342 29.04 -10.95 -9.25
N LEU A 343 29.34 -12.13 -8.73
CA LEU A 343 30.42 -13.01 -9.12
C LEU A 343 29.81 -14.30 -9.69
N THR A 344 29.97 -14.55 -10.99
CA THR A 344 29.33 -15.72 -11.64
C THR A 344 30.22 -16.40 -12.68
N THR A 345 29.91 -17.67 -12.98
CA THR A 345 30.43 -18.39 -14.16
C THR A 345 29.53 -18.27 -15.39
N VAL A 346 28.31 -17.73 -15.24
CA VAL A 346 27.35 -17.47 -16.31
C VAL A 346 27.87 -16.33 -17.20
N SER A 347 27.74 -16.48 -18.53
CA SER A 347 28.48 -15.65 -19.51
C SER A 347 27.61 -14.79 -20.43
N ASP A 348 26.30 -14.95 -20.35
CA ASP A 348 25.26 -14.31 -21.18
C ASP A 348 24.46 -13.22 -20.44
N GLY A 349 24.89 -12.84 -19.24
CA GLY A 349 24.40 -11.65 -18.54
C GLY A 349 24.52 -10.41 -19.43
N ASN A 350 23.49 -9.57 -19.43
CA ASN A 350 23.38 -8.46 -20.36
C ASN A 350 22.68 -7.25 -19.71
N ARG A 351 23.25 -6.06 -19.92
CA ARG A 351 22.53 -4.81 -19.66
C ARG A 351 21.66 -4.49 -20.87
N GLY A 352 20.35 -4.59 -20.72
CA GLY A 352 19.41 -4.13 -21.74
C GLY A 352 19.57 -2.62 -21.97
N ASP A 353 19.58 -2.22 -23.23
CA ASP A 353 19.46 -0.81 -23.65
C ASP A 353 18.11 -0.67 -24.36
N ALA A 354 17.26 0.22 -23.83
CA ALA A 354 15.95 0.54 -24.39
C ALA A 354 15.99 1.70 -25.40
N GLY A 355 17.16 2.29 -25.63
CA GLY A 355 17.33 3.48 -26.44
C GLY A 355 16.95 4.77 -25.69
N PRO A 356 16.82 5.90 -26.42
CA PRO A 356 16.48 7.17 -25.82
C PRO A 356 15.04 7.19 -25.29
N VAL A 357 14.89 7.44 -23.99
CA VAL A 357 13.59 7.69 -23.36
C VAL A 357 12.99 9.01 -23.90
N PRO A 358 11.68 9.06 -24.22
CA PRO A 358 10.96 10.31 -24.46
C PRO A 358 11.13 11.32 -23.31
N LYS A 359 11.00 12.61 -23.59
CA LYS A 359 11.06 13.64 -22.54
C LYS A 359 9.76 13.65 -21.73
N SER A 360 9.90 13.79 -20.41
CA SER A 360 8.77 14.08 -19.51
C SER A 360 7.98 15.31 -19.97
N SER A 361 6.66 15.26 -19.79
CA SER A 361 5.76 16.40 -19.99
C SER A 361 4.56 16.30 -19.05
N LEU A 362 4.03 17.45 -18.61
CA LEU A 362 2.78 17.53 -17.85
C LEU A 362 1.62 16.85 -18.59
N PHE A 363 0.59 16.44 -17.85
CA PHE A 363 -0.64 15.92 -18.43
C PHE A 363 -1.22 16.91 -19.45
N PRO A 364 -1.63 16.47 -20.65
CA PRO A 364 -2.00 17.37 -21.74
C PRO A 364 -3.25 18.19 -21.41
N LEU A 365 -3.19 19.50 -21.72
CA LEU A 365 -4.35 20.38 -21.79
C LEU A 365 -4.39 21.09 -23.15
N PRO A 366 -5.55 21.10 -23.86
CA PRO A 366 -6.80 20.44 -23.51
C PRO A 366 -6.73 18.91 -23.60
N TYR A 367 -7.48 18.23 -22.73
CA TYR A 367 -7.77 16.80 -22.81
C TYR A 367 -9.26 16.61 -23.08
N GLU A 368 -9.61 15.73 -24.00
CA GLU A 368 -10.98 15.33 -24.30
C GLU A 368 -11.04 13.82 -24.45
N GLU A 369 -11.99 13.18 -23.77
CA GLU A 369 -12.30 11.77 -23.94
C GLU A 369 -13.79 11.62 -24.31
N THR A 370 -14.04 10.84 -25.36
CA THR A 370 -15.37 10.60 -25.92
C THR A 370 -15.83 9.15 -25.74
N PHE A 371 -14.92 8.26 -25.32
CA PHE A 371 -15.06 6.82 -25.14
C PHE A 371 -15.34 6.00 -26.41
N GLN A 372 -15.41 6.62 -27.59
CA GLN A 372 -15.85 5.91 -28.81
C GLN A 372 -14.82 4.88 -29.32
N ASN A 373 -13.53 5.07 -29.03
CA ASN A 373 -12.44 4.19 -29.49
C ASN A 373 -12.24 2.93 -28.63
N TYR A 374 -12.87 2.83 -27.46
CA TYR A 374 -12.68 1.73 -26.50
C TYR A 374 -13.48 0.49 -26.85
N SER A 375 -13.03 -0.67 -26.38
CA SER A 375 -13.84 -1.89 -26.39
C SER A 375 -14.90 -1.88 -25.28
N LEU A 376 -15.98 -2.63 -25.44
CA LEU A 376 -16.99 -2.76 -24.38
C LEU A 376 -16.40 -3.52 -23.18
N ASN A 377 -16.76 -3.09 -21.98
CA ASN A 377 -16.24 -3.57 -20.68
C ASN A 377 -14.74 -3.28 -20.45
N GLN A 378 -14.11 -2.45 -21.29
CA GLN A 378 -12.77 -1.92 -21.04
C GLN A 378 -12.84 -0.79 -20.00
N GLU A 379 -11.78 -0.61 -19.22
CA GLU A 379 -11.58 0.57 -18.37
C GLU A 379 -11.05 1.76 -19.22
N PRO A 380 -11.46 3.02 -18.96
CA PRO A 380 -10.95 4.16 -19.71
C PRO A 380 -9.49 4.48 -19.38
N ASP A 381 -8.68 4.85 -20.36
CA ASP A 381 -7.29 5.21 -20.12
C ASP A 381 -7.20 6.51 -19.31
N ASN A 382 -6.17 6.61 -18.47
CA ASN A 382 -5.89 7.73 -17.55
C ASN A 382 -6.95 8.00 -16.45
N LEU A 383 -8.16 7.44 -16.53
CA LEU A 383 -9.14 7.52 -15.46
C LEU A 383 -8.82 6.44 -14.42
N ALA A 384 -8.37 6.83 -13.23
CA ALA A 384 -7.95 5.92 -12.17
C ALA A 384 -9.01 5.85 -11.04
N PRO A 385 -9.83 4.79 -10.96
CA PRO A 385 -10.74 4.58 -9.84
C PRO A 385 -9.99 4.47 -8.52
N GLN A 386 -10.41 5.24 -7.53
CA GLN A 386 -9.96 5.12 -6.14
C GLN A 386 -10.93 4.24 -5.35
N ILE A 387 -12.24 4.35 -5.63
CA ILE A 387 -13.30 3.46 -5.13
C ILE A 387 -14.36 3.28 -6.22
N GLY A 388 -14.83 2.06 -6.40
CA GLY A 388 -15.69 1.68 -7.53
C GLY A 388 -14.88 1.20 -8.73
N THR A 389 -15.54 0.96 -9.86
CA THR A 389 -14.87 0.59 -11.12
C THR A 389 -15.66 1.13 -12.30
N TRP A 390 -14.97 1.60 -13.33
CA TRP A 390 -15.58 2.24 -14.50
C TRP A 390 -15.36 1.39 -15.75
N GLU A 391 -16.45 1.01 -16.41
CA GLU A 391 -16.41 0.23 -17.64
C GLU A 391 -17.10 0.95 -18.79
N ILE A 392 -16.55 0.80 -20.00
CA ILE A 392 -17.16 1.31 -21.22
C ILE A 392 -18.37 0.45 -21.60
N LEU A 393 -19.54 1.08 -21.55
CA LEU A 393 -20.79 0.54 -22.09
C LEU A 393 -21.24 1.36 -23.31
N GLN A 394 -22.29 0.89 -23.96
CA GLN A 394 -22.87 1.54 -25.14
C GLN A 394 -24.38 1.70 -24.96
N ASP A 395 -24.89 2.88 -25.31
CA ASP A 395 -26.32 3.15 -25.32
C ASP A 395 -26.96 2.47 -26.55
N VAL A 396 -27.90 1.56 -26.31
CA VAL A 396 -28.47 0.68 -27.34
C VAL A 396 -29.16 1.46 -28.47
N ASN A 397 -29.75 2.62 -28.16
CA ASN A 397 -30.53 3.40 -29.12
C ASN A 397 -29.65 4.34 -29.96
N THR A 398 -28.58 4.87 -29.37
CA THR A 398 -27.72 5.89 -30.00
C THR A 398 -26.36 5.36 -30.46
N SER A 399 -26.03 4.11 -30.12
CA SER A 399 -24.70 3.50 -30.28
C SER A 399 -23.55 4.29 -29.64
N THR A 400 -23.85 5.29 -28.81
CA THR A 400 -22.84 6.14 -28.16
C THR A 400 -22.23 5.39 -26.99
N LYS A 401 -20.89 5.25 -26.98
CA LYS A 401 -20.15 4.69 -25.84
C LYS A 401 -20.00 5.69 -24.69
N PHE A 402 -19.95 5.19 -23.46
CA PHE A 402 -19.76 5.97 -22.23
C PHE A 402 -19.16 5.12 -21.11
N ALA A 403 -18.42 5.73 -20.19
CA ALA A 403 -17.97 5.06 -18.97
C ALA A 403 -19.09 5.02 -17.91
N ARG A 404 -19.30 3.86 -17.28
CA ARG A 404 -20.28 3.64 -16.19
C ARG A 404 -19.59 3.11 -14.94
N GLN A 405 -19.94 3.66 -13.77
CA GLN A 405 -19.59 3.09 -12.47
C GLN A 405 -20.40 1.80 -12.24
N MET A 406 -19.73 0.66 -12.08
CA MET A 406 -20.35 -0.68 -12.08
C MET A 406 -20.65 -1.26 -10.69
N VAL A 407 -19.99 -0.79 -9.63
CA VAL A 407 -20.16 -1.30 -8.26
C VAL A 407 -21.42 -0.72 -7.63
N ALA A 408 -22.48 -1.52 -7.53
CA ALA A 408 -23.74 -1.10 -6.90
C ALA A 408 -23.76 -1.26 -5.37
N LYS A 409 -22.88 -2.09 -4.80
CA LYS A 409 -22.78 -2.37 -3.36
C LYS A 409 -21.33 -2.40 -2.92
N GLN A 410 -21.04 -1.87 -1.73
CA GLN A 410 -19.69 -1.88 -1.15
C GLN A 410 -19.13 -3.32 -1.13
N PRO A 411 -17.92 -3.57 -1.69
CA PRO A 411 -17.31 -4.90 -1.67
C PRO A 411 -17.03 -5.36 -0.24
N VAL A 412 -16.68 -6.64 -0.09
CA VAL A 412 -15.91 -7.11 1.07
C VAL A 412 -14.53 -6.48 0.95
N ALA A 413 -14.40 -5.29 1.51
CA ALA A 413 -13.27 -4.42 1.28
C ALA A 413 -12.03 -4.94 2.02
N TRP A 414 -10.85 -4.67 1.46
CA TRP A 414 -9.60 -4.94 2.17
C TRP A 414 -9.60 -4.20 3.52
N CYS A 415 -9.97 -2.92 3.52
CA CYS A 415 -10.01 -2.07 4.71
C CYS A 415 -11.33 -1.30 4.81
N ASP A 416 -11.52 -0.56 5.91
CA ASP A 416 -12.70 0.27 6.14
C ASP A 416 -12.79 1.40 5.09
N ILE A 417 -13.68 1.23 4.13
CA ILE A 417 -14.02 2.23 3.10
C ILE A 417 -15.45 2.74 3.29
N GLN A 418 -15.71 3.94 2.81
CA GLN A 418 -17.05 4.50 2.69
C GLN A 418 -17.66 4.18 1.31
N PRO A 419 -18.99 4.32 1.11
CA PRO A 419 -19.66 3.99 -0.15
C PRO A 419 -19.73 5.18 -1.13
N TYR A 420 -18.63 5.90 -1.34
CA TYR A 420 -18.56 7.06 -2.26
C TYR A 420 -17.62 6.78 -3.44
N PRO A 421 -18.11 6.24 -4.56
CA PRO A 421 -17.27 5.98 -5.72
C PRO A 421 -16.59 7.25 -6.24
N LEU A 422 -15.29 7.15 -6.50
CA LEU A 422 -14.45 8.22 -7.02
C LEU A 422 -13.45 7.67 -8.03
N ALA A 423 -13.27 8.39 -9.13
CA ALA A 423 -12.16 8.20 -10.05
C ALA A 423 -11.50 9.55 -10.36
N ILE A 424 -10.18 9.54 -10.54
CA ILE A 424 -9.37 10.74 -10.78
C ILE A 424 -8.71 10.70 -12.17
N ILE A 425 -8.37 11.88 -12.70
CA ILE A 425 -7.65 12.05 -13.95
C ILE A 425 -6.96 13.42 -13.97
N GLY A 426 -5.81 13.52 -14.63
CA GLY A 426 -5.10 14.79 -14.82
C GLY A 426 -3.86 14.95 -13.93
N ASP A 427 -3.59 16.18 -13.50
CA ASP A 427 -2.34 16.57 -12.84
C ASP A 427 -2.64 17.52 -11.65
N GLN A 428 -2.03 17.28 -10.50
CA GLN A 428 -2.26 18.06 -9.28
C GLN A 428 -1.76 19.52 -9.41
N SER A 429 -0.81 19.78 -10.31
CA SER A 429 -0.25 21.11 -10.57
C SER A 429 -1.23 22.07 -11.28
N PHE A 430 -2.29 21.55 -11.91
CA PHE A 430 -3.26 22.37 -12.67
C PHE A 430 -3.89 23.45 -11.81
N THR A 431 -3.72 24.72 -12.20
CA THR A 431 -4.27 25.90 -11.50
C THR A 431 -5.59 26.34 -12.13
N ASP A 432 -5.55 27.06 -13.25
CA ASP A 432 -6.75 27.44 -14.00
C ASP A 432 -7.26 26.23 -14.81
N LEU A 433 -8.47 25.75 -14.52
CA LEU A 433 -9.03 24.54 -15.12
C LEU A 433 -10.52 24.72 -15.46
N ASN A 434 -10.94 24.20 -16.61
CA ASN A 434 -12.36 24.06 -16.95
C ASN A 434 -12.68 22.58 -17.20
N LEU A 435 -13.29 21.93 -16.21
CA LEU A 435 -13.82 20.58 -16.38
C LEU A 435 -15.21 20.66 -17.00
N THR A 436 -15.49 19.82 -18.00
CA THR A 436 -16.83 19.63 -18.56
C THR A 436 -17.06 18.13 -18.81
N ALA A 437 -18.19 17.60 -18.34
CA ALA A 437 -18.56 16.20 -18.55
C ALA A 437 -20.05 16.08 -18.93
N ARG A 438 -20.38 15.02 -19.67
CA ARG A 438 -21.77 14.57 -19.85
C ARG A 438 -22.06 13.46 -18.86
N VAL A 439 -23.14 13.60 -18.10
CA VAL A 439 -23.52 12.69 -17.00
C VAL A 439 -24.98 12.26 -17.13
N ARG A 440 -25.29 11.06 -16.66
CA ARG A 440 -26.63 10.47 -16.64
C ARG A 440 -26.74 9.57 -15.41
N LEU A 441 -27.87 9.66 -14.71
CA LEU A 441 -28.28 8.66 -13.73
C LEU A 441 -29.03 7.52 -14.43
N PRO A 442 -28.83 6.24 -14.05
CA PRO A 442 -29.78 5.18 -14.37
C PRO A 442 -31.08 5.39 -13.60
N ASP A 443 -32.16 4.75 -14.03
CA ASP A 443 -33.41 4.58 -13.27
C ASP A 443 -33.32 3.40 -12.29
N GLU A 444 -32.76 2.27 -12.73
CA GLU A 444 -32.49 1.13 -11.86
C GLU A 444 -31.26 1.36 -10.97
N ASN A 445 -31.41 1.10 -9.67
CA ASN A 445 -30.36 1.29 -8.65
C ASN A 445 -29.70 2.69 -8.71
N ALA A 446 -30.52 3.72 -8.94
CA ALA A 446 -30.08 5.11 -9.00
C ALA A 446 -29.45 5.55 -7.65
N THR A 447 -28.32 6.26 -7.73
CA THR A 447 -27.77 7.00 -6.58
C THR A 447 -28.55 8.30 -6.36
N GLU A 448 -28.64 8.74 -5.12
CA GLU A 448 -29.30 10.01 -4.75
C GLU A 448 -28.61 11.23 -5.37
N SER A 449 -27.28 11.16 -5.52
CA SER A 449 -26.47 12.21 -6.13
C SER A 449 -25.29 11.67 -6.95
N ILE A 450 -24.81 12.50 -7.86
CA ILE A 450 -23.50 12.38 -8.52
C ILE A 450 -22.69 13.64 -8.23
N PHE A 451 -21.37 13.59 -8.41
CA PHE A 451 -20.53 14.78 -8.28
C PHE A 451 -19.45 14.89 -9.36
N LEU A 452 -18.96 16.12 -9.56
CA LEU A 452 -17.72 16.43 -10.28
C LEU A 452 -16.79 17.15 -9.30
N GLY A 453 -15.51 16.75 -9.24
CA GLY A 453 -14.48 17.43 -8.45
C GLY A 453 -13.44 18.13 -9.33
N ILE A 454 -12.90 19.26 -8.85
CA ILE A 454 -11.65 19.85 -9.33
C ILE A 454 -10.74 20.17 -8.14
N LYS A 455 -9.43 20.33 -8.39
CA LYS A 455 -8.41 20.53 -7.34
C LYS A 455 -8.44 19.45 -6.25
N THR A 456 -8.77 18.22 -6.64
CA THR A 456 -8.89 17.09 -5.73
C THR A 456 -7.52 16.70 -5.16
N GLN A 457 -7.33 16.94 -3.87
CA GLN A 457 -6.23 16.37 -3.08
C GLN A 457 -6.74 15.06 -2.48
N ILE A 458 -6.23 13.94 -3.00
CA ILE A 458 -6.65 12.61 -2.58
C ILE A 458 -6.07 12.29 -1.21
N ALA A 459 -6.94 11.97 -0.26
CA ALA A 459 -6.53 11.43 1.02
C ALA A 459 -6.04 9.97 0.84
N PRO A 460 -4.99 9.54 1.54
CA PRO A 460 -4.33 8.27 1.29
C PRO A 460 -5.21 7.06 1.64
N ASP A 461 -5.00 5.98 0.89
CA ASP A 461 -5.53 4.64 1.14
C ASP A 461 -7.05 4.62 1.43
N CYS A 462 -7.44 3.86 2.44
CA CYS A 462 -8.78 3.70 2.98
C CYS A 462 -9.39 5.03 3.49
N SER A 463 -8.55 6.04 3.75
CA SER A 463 -9.00 7.38 4.16
C SER A 463 -9.42 8.28 2.99
N TYR A 464 -9.49 7.77 1.75
CA TYR A 464 -9.89 8.51 0.55
C TYR A 464 -11.12 9.42 0.75
N TYR A 465 -12.10 9.04 1.58
CA TYR A 465 -13.31 9.83 1.86
C TYR A 465 -13.01 11.18 2.53
N LYS A 466 -11.80 11.39 3.06
CA LYS A 466 -11.30 12.66 3.59
C LYS A 466 -10.73 13.58 2.49
N SER A 467 -10.81 13.18 1.21
CA SER A 467 -10.27 13.96 0.09
C SER A 467 -10.87 15.36 0.02
N ARG A 468 -9.99 16.34 -0.15
CA ARG A 468 -10.30 17.77 -0.26
C ARG A 468 -10.32 18.20 -1.71
N GLY A 469 -11.01 19.31 -2.02
CA GLY A 469 -11.10 19.84 -3.37
C GLY A 469 -12.28 20.80 -3.49
N ILE A 470 -12.79 21.00 -4.70
CA ILE A 470 -14.06 21.70 -4.94
C ILE A 470 -14.98 20.72 -5.66
N PHE A 471 -16.00 20.25 -4.95
CA PHE A 471 -16.95 19.25 -5.46
C PHE A 471 -18.30 19.89 -5.72
N LEU A 472 -18.86 19.66 -6.91
CA LEU A 472 -20.26 19.95 -7.23
C LEU A 472 -21.04 18.65 -7.14
N HIS A 473 -21.93 18.55 -6.15
CA HIS A 473 -22.92 17.49 -6.04
C HIS A 473 -24.22 17.91 -6.73
N LEU A 474 -24.83 16.99 -7.49
CA LEU A 474 -26.13 17.15 -8.15
C LEU A 474 -27.10 16.10 -7.60
N HIS A 475 -28.16 16.56 -6.95
CA HIS A 475 -29.11 15.71 -6.22
C HIS A 475 -30.37 15.49 -7.05
N HIS A 476 -30.69 14.22 -7.33
CA HIS A 476 -31.86 13.85 -8.12
C HIS A 476 -33.17 14.19 -7.39
N LEU A 477 -33.34 13.64 -6.19
CA LEU A 477 -34.60 13.64 -5.44
C LEU A 477 -35.07 15.05 -5.07
N SER A 478 -34.12 15.95 -4.75
CA SER A 478 -34.40 17.34 -4.39
C SER A 478 -34.25 18.32 -5.57
N SER A 479 -33.79 17.86 -6.75
CA SER A 479 -33.45 18.70 -7.92
C SER A 479 -32.63 19.94 -7.54
N SER A 480 -31.60 19.72 -6.73
CA SER A 480 -30.73 20.75 -6.16
C SER A 480 -29.25 20.43 -6.41
N TYR A 481 -28.39 21.42 -6.17
CA TYR A 481 -26.94 21.24 -6.13
C TYR A 481 -26.40 21.59 -4.74
N THR A 482 -25.27 20.98 -4.39
CA THR A 482 -24.40 21.44 -3.29
C THR A 482 -22.99 21.63 -3.84
N VAL A 483 -22.27 22.67 -3.40
CA VAL A 483 -20.83 22.82 -3.62
C VAL A 483 -20.11 22.69 -2.28
N THR A 484 -19.11 21.80 -2.20
CA THR A 484 -18.39 21.47 -0.96
C THR A 484 -16.88 21.49 -1.12
N LEU A 485 -16.15 21.59 0.00
CA LEU A 485 -14.68 21.49 0.07
C LEU A 485 -14.15 20.07 0.32
N ASP A 486 -15.05 19.10 0.46
CA ASP A 486 -14.80 17.70 0.74
C ASP A 486 -15.70 16.82 -0.14
N MET A 487 -15.26 15.58 -0.41
CA MET A 487 -16.00 14.69 -1.31
C MET A 487 -17.23 14.02 -0.70
N VAL A 488 -17.40 14.05 0.63
CA VAL A 488 -18.55 13.44 1.32
C VAL A 488 -19.70 14.42 1.55
N GLY A 489 -19.51 15.69 1.19
CA GLY A 489 -20.57 16.70 1.11
C GLY A 489 -20.86 17.44 2.42
N LEU A 490 -19.93 17.46 3.38
CA LEU A 490 -20.15 18.01 4.73
C LEU A 490 -19.70 19.48 4.87
N ASP A 491 -18.64 19.89 4.19
CA ASP A 491 -18.05 21.24 4.23
C ASP A 491 -18.68 22.12 3.13
N ILE A 492 -19.95 22.49 3.35
CA ILE A 492 -20.79 23.15 2.35
C ILE A 492 -20.43 24.63 2.17
N VAL A 493 -20.03 24.97 0.94
CA VAL A 493 -19.77 26.33 0.46
C VAL A 493 -21.03 26.98 -0.11
N ASP A 494 -21.82 26.22 -0.88
CA ASP A 494 -23.04 26.71 -1.50
C ASP A 494 -24.06 25.59 -1.72
N ILE A 495 -25.34 25.96 -1.84
CA ILE A 495 -26.46 25.01 -2.05
C ILE A 495 -27.64 25.74 -2.68
N GLY A 496 -28.28 25.17 -3.71
CA GLY A 496 -29.40 25.84 -4.39
C GLY A 496 -30.18 24.94 -5.34
N PRO A 497 -31.33 25.42 -5.86
CA PRO A 497 -32.10 24.68 -6.85
C PRO A 497 -31.36 24.61 -8.19
N LEU A 498 -31.58 23.53 -8.94
CA LEU A 498 -31.19 23.44 -10.34
C LEU A 498 -32.18 24.21 -11.24
N SER A 499 -31.72 24.67 -12.39
CA SER A 499 -32.57 25.41 -13.35
C SER A 499 -33.57 24.52 -14.10
N GLU A 500 -33.38 23.20 -14.07
CA GLU A 500 -34.34 22.19 -14.50
C GLU A 500 -34.22 20.94 -13.61
N PRO A 501 -35.27 20.10 -13.49
CA PRO A 501 -35.21 18.85 -12.73
C PRO A 501 -34.12 17.91 -13.25
N PHE A 502 -33.36 17.31 -12.32
CA PHE A 502 -32.28 16.38 -12.63
C PHE A 502 -32.81 14.94 -12.64
N ASN A 503 -33.50 14.57 -13.72
CA ASN A 503 -34.21 13.30 -13.88
C ASN A 503 -33.26 12.15 -14.25
N VAL A 504 -33.59 10.95 -13.79
CA VAL A 504 -32.99 9.69 -14.26
C VAL A 504 -33.17 9.49 -15.77
N ASN A 505 -32.28 8.70 -16.38
CA ASN A 505 -32.22 8.36 -17.80
C ASN A 505 -32.11 9.52 -18.80
N LYS A 506 -31.93 10.76 -18.34
CA LYS A 506 -31.57 11.92 -19.18
C LYS A 506 -30.08 12.24 -19.04
N TRP A 507 -29.46 12.64 -20.16
CA TRP A 507 -28.09 13.15 -20.19
C TRP A 507 -28.07 14.66 -19.92
N TYR A 508 -27.12 15.10 -19.08
CA TYR A 508 -26.89 16.49 -18.72
C TYR A 508 -25.43 16.87 -19.00
N THR A 509 -25.20 18.09 -19.48
CA THR A 509 -23.84 18.65 -19.62
C THR A 509 -23.54 19.50 -18.40
N VAL A 510 -22.55 19.07 -17.62
CA VAL A 510 -22.12 19.72 -16.38
C VAL A 510 -20.73 20.29 -16.62
N SER A 511 -20.46 21.48 -16.10
CA SER A 511 -19.14 22.12 -16.17
C SER A 511 -18.78 22.69 -14.81
N LEU A 512 -17.49 22.70 -14.49
CA LEU A 512 -16.95 23.24 -13.26
C LEU A 512 -15.64 23.96 -13.61
N SER A 513 -15.71 25.30 -13.65
CA SER A 513 -14.62 26.15 -14.13
C SER A 513 -14.00 26.96 -12.98
N MET A 514 -12.69 26.87 -12.80
CA MET A 514 -11.90 27.70 -11.89
C MET A 514 -10.85 28.51 -12.64
N LYS A 515 -10.69 29.79 -12.27
CA LYS A 515 -9.74 30.72 -12.86
C LYS A 515 -9.31 31.78 -11.84
N ARG A 516 -8.00 31.93 -11.62
CA ARG A 516 -7.40 32.81 -10.59
C ARG A 516 -8.04 32.61 -9.22
N GLU A 517 -8.13 31.34 -8.81
CA GLU A 517 -8.78 30.87 -7.56
C GLU A 517 -10.29 31.18 -7.44
N LYS A 518 -10.93 31.74 -8.47
CA LYS A 518 -12.39 31.93 -8.48
C LYS A 518 -13.06 30.80 -9.26
N VAL A 519 -14.10 30.20 -8.69
CA VAL A 519 -14.97 29.25 -9.43
C VAL A 519 -15.98 30.10 -10.20
N ILE A 520 -15.76 30.26 -11.50
CA ILE A 520 -16.45 31.29 -12.30
C ILE A 520 -17.77 30.80 -12.89
N LYS A 521 -17.87 29.50 -13.20
CA LYS A 521 -19.07 28.93 -13.81
C LYS A 521 -19.26 27.49 -13.36
N ILE A 522 -20.48 27.18 -12.98
CA ILE A 522 -20.93 25.82 -12.76
C ILE A 522 -22.14 25.54 -13.65
N SER A 523 -21.95 24.64 -14.63
CA SER A 523 -22.98 23.99 -15.45
C SER A 523 -23.76 24.86 -16.46
N ASN A 524 -24.56 24.17 -17.28
CA ASN A 524 -25.69 24.75 -18.02
C ASN A 524 -27.02 24.56 -17.24
N VAL A 525 -27.03 23.71 -16.21
CA VAL A 525 -28.17 23.39 -15.33
C VAL A 525 -28.21 24.26 -14.05
N ALA A 526 -27.26 25.19 -13.92
CA ALA A 526 -27.18 26.19 -12.86
C ALA A 526 -26.35 27.39 -13.35
N LYS A 527 -26.30 28.49 -12.58
CA LYS A 527 -25.29 29.55 -12.71
C LYS A 527 -24.80 29.93 -11.33
N ILE A 528 -23.57 29.53 -11.02
CA ILE A 528 -22.94 29.72 -9.70
C ILE A 528 -21.57 30.38 -9.93
N ALA A 529 -21.23 31.36 -9.09
CA ALA A 529 -19.93 32.01 -9.07
C ALA A 529 -19.45 32.13 -7.62
N LEU A 530 -18.31 31.54 -7.31
CA LEU A 530 -17.68 31.54 -5.98
C LEU A 530 -16.29 32.16 -6.07
N THR A 531 -15.84 32.80 -5.00
CA THR A 531 -14.44 33.22 -4.84
C THR A 531 -13.80 32.31 -3.81
N CYS A 532 -12.77 31.57 -4.22
CA CYS A 532 -11.95 30.77 -3.33
C CYS A 532 -10.59 31.43 -3.14
N PHE A 533 -9.94 31.08 -2.05
CA PHE A 533 -8.56 31.42 -1.75
C PHE A 533 -7.86 30.16 -1.29
N HIS A 534 -6.77 29.79 -1.96
CA HIS A 534 -5.98 28.63 -1.58
C HIS A 534 -4.79 29.08 -0.73
N SER A 535 -4.72 28.59 0.50
CA SER A 535 -3.54 28.77 1.37
C SER A 535 -3.18 27.43 2.01
N ILE A 536 -1.88 27.19 2.20
CA ILE A 536 -1.36 25.90 2.70
C ILE A 536 -2.11 25.51 3.99
N GLY A 537 -2.89 24.42 3.91
CA GLY A 537 -3.69 23.88 5.02
C GLY A 537 -5.04 24.54 5.29
N LYS A 538 -5.45 25.60 4.56
CA LYS A 538 -6.76 26.26 4.70
C LYS A 538 -7.31 26.74 3.36
N ASP A 539 -8.12 25.90 2.72
CA ASP A 539 -9.06 26.33 1.68
C ASP A 539 -10.17 27.18 2.28
N ARG A 540 -10.49 28.31 1.64
CA ARG A 540 -11.67 29.12 1.96
C ARG A 540 -12.37 29.58 0.70
N CYS A 541 -13.53 29.01 0.40
CA CYS A 541 -14.45 29.51 -0.60
C CYS A 541 -15.59 30.32 0.05
N SER A 542 -16.05 31.35 -0.65
CA SER A 542 -17.25 32.11 -0.29
C SER A 542 -18.06 32.47 -1.54
N ASN A 543 -19.39 32.46 -1.41
CA ASN A 543 -20.29 33.00 -2.42
C ASN A 543 -20.51 34.51 -2.14
N PRO A 544 -19.96 35.44 -2.93
CA PRO A 544 -20.08 36.88 -2.68
C PRO A 544 -21.51 37.42 -2.87
N MET A 545 -22.44 36.62 -3.43
CA MET A 545 -23.86 36.97 -3.55
C MET A 545 -24.72 36.41 -2.40
N ARG A 546 -24.14 35.66 -1.45
CA ARG A 546 -24.80 35.29 -0.19
C ARG A 546 -24.15 36.06 0.96
N PRO A 547 -24.93 36.74 1.82
CA PRO A 547 -24.37 37.32 3.04
C PRO A 547 -23.79 36.20 3.92
N PRO A 548 -22.73 36.46 4.69
CA PRO A 548 -22.16 35.46 5.59
C PRO A 548 -23.25 34.99 6.56
N ARG A 549 -23.49 33.67 6.62
CA ARG A 549 -24.36 33.09 7.64
C ARG A 549 -23.72 33.30 9.00
N SER A 550 -24.21 34.28 9.75
CA SER A 550 -24.17 34.21 11.21
C SER A 550 -24.81 32.89 11.63
N PHE A 551 -24.18 32.16 12.55
CA PHE A 551 -24.77 30.97 13.16
C PHE A 551 -26.13 31.33 13.78
N LEU A 552 -27.20 30.93 13.11
CA LEU A 552 -28.56 30.89 13.66
C LEU A 552 -28.94 29.42 13.80
N LEU A 553 -28.50 28.84 14.91
CA LEU A 553 -29.25 27.79 15.58
C LEU A 553 -30.56 28.40 16.06
N ASP A 554 -31.59 28.39 15.21
CA ASP A 554 -32.99 28.57 15.63
C ASP A 554 -33.95 28.19 14.50
N PHE A 555 -34.26 26.90 14.41
CA PHE A 555 -35.48 26.39 13.77
C PHE A 555 -35.97 25.13 14.49
N ALA A 556 -36.12 25.24 15.82
CA ALA A 556 -36.74 24.25 16.70
C ALA A 556 -37.54 24.97 17.81
N GLY A 557 -38.43 25.90 17.42
CA GLY A 557 -39.03 26.86 18.34
C GLY A 557 -40.40 27.40 17.90
N ALA A 558 -41.29 26.55 17.40
CA ALA A 558 -42.68 26.92 17.13
C ALA A 558 -43.63 25.70 17.17
N VAL A 559 -44.05 25.32 18.38
CA VAL A 559 -45.42 24.93 18.82
C VAL A 559 -45.28 24.27 20.20
N LEU A 560 -45.15 25.08 21.25
CA LEU A 560 -45.48 24.70 22.64
C LEU A 560 -45.69 25.99 23.44
N ASP A 561 -46.95 26.41 23.57
CA ASP A 561 -47.43 27.11 24.76
C ASP A 561 -48.97 27.20 24.77
N ALA A 562 -49.62 26.37 25.60
CA ALA A 562 -50.90 26.68 26.27
C ALA A 562 -51.31 25.56 27.25
N ASN A 563 -51.43 25.94 28.54
CA ASN A 563 -52.21 25.32 29.62
C ASN A 563 -51.85 23.91 30.17
N PRO A 564 -51.53 23.84 31.48
CA PRO A 564 -51.74 22.68 32.33
C PRO A 564 -53.01 22.82 33.19
N THR A 565 -53.93 21.84 33.19
CA THR A 565 -54.74 21.35 34.34
C THR A 565 -55.79 20.30 33.93
N ALA A 566 -56.27 19.52 34.92
CA ALA A 566 -57.46 18.65 34.92
C ALA A 566 -57.40 17.22 34.29
N THR A 567 -57.17 16.26 35.19
CA THR A 567 -57.92 14.99 35.38
C THR A 567 -59.23 14.78 34.58
N ASP A 568 -59.38 13.66 33.84
CA ASP A 568 -60.10 12.44 34.31
C ASP A 568 -60.46 11.37 33.23
N ILE A 569 -60.13 10.09 33.55
CA ILE A 569 -60.78 8.77 33.29
C ILE A 569 -61.40 8.36 31.90
N LEU A 570 -61.20 7.07 31.55
CA LEU A 570 -61.90 6.18 30.57
C LEU A 570 -61.30 6.11 29.14
N SER A 571 -61.15 4.96 28.45
CA SER A 571 -61.37 3.52 28.82
C SER A 571 -60.90 2.51 27.75
N VAL A 572 -60.55 1.28 28.18
CA VAL A 572 -60.74 -0.04 27.50
C VAL A 572 -59.77 -0.55 26.39
N GLU A 573 -59.02 -1.59 26.81
CA GLU A 573 -58.63 -2.87 26.15
C GLU A 573 -57.75 -2.99 24.88
N ALA A 574 -56.75 -3.89 25.02
CA ALA A 574 -56.19 -4.74 23.97
C ALA A 574 -55.93 -6.17 24.54
N PRO A 575 -56.11 -7.27 23.77
CA PRO A 575 -56.14 -8.64 24.30
C PRO A 575 -54.77 -9.35 24.40
N ARG A 576 -54.70 -10.43 25.20
CA ARG A 576 -53.58 -11.40 25.28
C ARG A 576 -53.88 -12.69 24.49
N PRO A 577 -52.85 -13.44 24.07
CA PRO A 577 -52.64 -14.83 24.58
C PRO A 577 -51.19 -15.04 25.11
N THR A 578 -50.95 -15.67 26.28
CA THR A 578 -50.66 -17.12 26.55
C THR A 578 -49.47 -17.71 25.76
N GLU A 579 -48.55 -18.52 26.31
CA GLU A 579 -48.26 -18.99 27.68
C GLU A 579 -46.80 -19.51 27.74
N ILE A 580 -46.25 -19.77 28.94
CA ILE A 580 -44.89 -20.29 29.17
C ILE A 580 -45.01 -21.56 30.02
N ASP A 581 -44.28 -22.64 29.68
CA ASP A 581 -43.52 -23.46 30.65
C ASP A 581 -42.80 -24.65 30.00
N ALA A 582 -41.51 -24.84 30.34
CA ALA A 582 -40.92 -26.07 30.88
C ALA A 582 -39.37 -26.04 30.97
N ASP A 583 -38.84 -26.62 32.06
CA ASP A 583 -37.49 -27.20 32.23
C ASP A 583 -36.22 -26.33 32.15
N ILE A 584 -35.94 -25.58 33.24
CA ILE A 584 -34.59 -25.58 33.85
C ILE A 584 -34.73 -25.74 35.37
N ASN A 585 -34.42 -26.93 35.90
CA ASN A 585 -34.22 -27.15 37.33
C ASN A 585 -33.29 -28.35 37.58
N ALA A 586 -31.97 -28.10 37.67
CA ALA A 586 -31.00 -29.12 38.05
C ALA A 586 -29.76 -28.56 38.77
N ILE A 587 -29.81 -28.64 40.11
CA ILE A 587 -28.69 -28.95 41.00
C ILE A 587 -27.63 -27.85 41.22
N THR A 588 -27.70 -27.25 42.41
CA THR A 588 -26.55 -26.75 43.17
C THR A 588 -26.62 -27.32 44.58
N SER A 589 -25.62 -28.10 45.03
CA SER A 589 -25.23 -28.21 46.45
C SER A 589 -24.02 -29.13 46.72
N ALA A 590 -23.15 -28.64 47.60
CA ALA A 590 -22.20 -29.35 48.47
C ALA A 590 -20.99 -30.12 47.86
N MET A 591 -19.77 -29.60 48.10
CA MET A 591 -18.79 -30.27 48.98
C MET A 591 -17.62 -29.35 49.45
N LEU A 592 -17.79 -28.78 50.66
CA LEU A 592 -16.84 -28.76 51.79
C LEU A 592 -15.31 -28.97 51.54
N LYS A 593 -14.46 -27.96 51.76
CA LYS A 593 -13.67 -27.73 53.01
C LYS A 593 -12.48 -26.75 52.86
N GLU A 594 -12.29 -25.93 53.88
CA GLU A 594 -11.09 -25.12 54.19
C GLU A 594 -10.04 -25.97 54.98
N PRO A 595 -8.76 -25.55 55.22
CA PRO A 595 -8.46 -24.34 56.04
C PRO A 595 -7.12 -23.55 55.83
N ILE A 596 -7.17 -22.26 56.19
CA ILE A 596 -6.19 -21.49 57.02
C ILE A 596 -4.69 -21.42 56.63
N ASN A 597 -4.20 -20.23 56.20
CA ASN A 597 -3.38 -19.31 57.05
C ASN A 597 -2.94 -18.01 56.32
N GLN A 598 -3.07 -16.87 57.01
CA GLN A 598 -2.36 -15.60 56.77
C GLN A 598 -1.78 -15.10 58.12
N PRO A 599 -0.79 -14.21 58.08
CA PRO A 599 -0.89 -13.03 58.95
C PRO A 599 -0.63 -11.70 58.20
N THR A 600 -0.91 -10.59 58.88
CA THR A 600 -1.32 -9.30 58.31
C THR A 600 -0.33 -8.13 58.48
N LEU A 601 -0.42 -7.17 57.54
CA LEU A 601 -0.29 -5.69 57.68
C LEU A 601 0.68 -5.08 58.71
N SER A 602 1.60 -4.22 58.25
CA SER A 602 1.68 -2.78 58.64
C SER A 602 2.80 -2.00 57.93
N ASP A 603 2.48 -0.78 57.48
CA ASP A 603 3.38 0.35 57.16
C ASP A 603 3.66 1.19 58.44
N PRO A 604 4.53 2.24 58.48
CA PRO A 604 5.28 2.92 57.39
C PRO A 604 6.78 3.27 57.71
N VAL A 605 7.44 3.99 56.79
CA VAL A 605 8.36 5.16 56.98
C VAL A 605 9.65 5.14 56.11
N LEU A 606 9.94 6.31 55.53
CA LEU A 606 11.08 6.72 54.69
C LEU A 606 12.49 6.25 55.12
N LEU A 607 13.39 6.03 54.14
CA LEU A 607 14.66 6.76 53.97
C LEU A 607 15.33 6.49 52.60
N ALA A 608 16.38 7.23 52.25
CA ALA A 608 16.92 7.39 50.88
C ALA A 608 18.34 6.79 50.67
N ALA A 609 18.80 6.84 49.41
CA ALA A 609 20.12 6.45 48.88
C ALA A 609 20.42 4.92 48.90
N ASP A 610 21.33 4.36 48.08
CA ASP A 610 22.36 4.98 47.22
C ASP A 610 22.70 4.12 45.96
N TYR A 611 23.51 4.67 45.05
CA TYR A 611 24.04 4.01 43.85
C TYR A 611 25.10 2.93 44.15
N THR A 612 25.17 1.88 43.31
CA THR A 612 26.46 1.30 42.82
C THR A 612 26.30 0.49 41.53
N GLN A 613 26.95 0.97 40.47
CA GLN A 613 27.49 0.23 39.31
C GLN A 613 29.01 0.52 39.31
N PRO A 614 29.91 -0.33 38.78
CA PRO A 614 30.21 -0.35 37.32
C PRO A 614 30.86 -1.69 36.87
N PRO A 615 31.69 -1.80 35.80
CA PRO A 615 31.90 -0.96 34.61
C PRO A 615 31.76 -1.74 33.27
N VAL A 616 31.91 -1.05 32.13
CA VAL A 616 32.81 -1.43 30.99
C VAL A 616 32.89 -0.24 29.99
N GLU A 617 34.11 0.07 29.57
CA GLU A 617 34.48 1.08 28.55
C GLU A 617 34.36 0.46 27.13
N ALA A 618 34.47 1.15 25.98
CA ALA A 618 35.19 2.39 25.67
C ALA A 618 34.61 3.14 24.46
N ILE A 619 34.99 4.40 24.31
CA ILE A 619 34.64 5.31 23.22
C ILE A 619 35.82 5.44 22.25
N ALA A 620 35.54 5.55 20.95
CA ALA A 620 36.47 6.13 19.97
C ALA A 620 35.77 7.30 19.25
N LEU A 621 36.40 8.48 19.29
CA LEU A 621 35.88 9.74 18.75
C LEU A 621 36.52 10.09 17.40
N ALA A 622 35.74 10.73 16.52
CA ALA A 622 36.26 11.45 15.36
C ALA A 622 36.91 12.79 15.76
N THR A 623 37.76 13.36 14.91
CA THR A 623 38.63 14.50 15.26
C THR A 623 38.03 15.87 14.90
N GLN A 624 38.49 16.92 15.60
CA GLN A 624 37.86 18.25 15.64
C GLN A 624 37.89 19.09 14.35
N GLU A 625 38.56 18.66 13.27
CA GLU A 625 38.71 19.47 12.06
C GLU A 625 37.54 19.37 11.07
N GLU A 626 36.65 18.38 11.21
CA GLU A 626 35.55 18.13 10.24
C GLU A 626 34.28 18.96 10.48
N ILE A 627 34.19 19.76 11.57
CA ILE A 627 32.95 20.47 11.99
C ILE A 627 33.03 21.99 11.80
N LYS A 628 33.62 22.45 10.69
CA LYS A 628 33.59 23.87 10.25
C LYS A 628 33.53 23.92 8.71
N PRO A 629 32.34 23.96 8.08
CA PRO A 629 31.59 25.24 8.05
C PRO A 629 30.07 25.12 7.85
N ALA A 630 29.27 25.40 8.89
CA ALA A 630 27.85 25.74 8.76
C ALA A 630 27.37 26.60 9.94
N GLN A 631 27.62 27.92 9.89
CA GLN A 631 27.16 28.85 10.91
C GLN A 631 26.22 29.92 10.33
N ALA A 632 24.93 29.72 10.58
CA ALA A 632 24.04 30.79 11.03
C ALA A 632 23.46 30.33 12.38
N PRO A 633 23.33 31.21 13.39
CA PRO A 633 23.07 30.79 14.76
C PRO A 633 21.60 30.40 14.95
N ASN A 634 21.28 29.12 14.75
CA ASN A 634 20.01 28.55 15.19
C ASN A 634 20.15 28.16 16.69
N PRO A 635 19.46 28.85 17.63
CA PRO A 635 19.60 28.58 19.07
C PRO A 635 19.19 27.14 19.45
N THR A 636 18.31 26.53 18.66
CA THR A 636 17.88 25.14 18.82
C THR A 636 19.02 24.16 18.55
N ILE A 637 19.86 24.41 17.55
CA ILE A 637 21.02 23.55 17.23
C ILE A 637 22.08 23.66 18.35
N THR A 638 22.31 24.85 18.89
CA THR A 638 23.24 25.03 20.03
C THR A 638 22.79 24.26 21.28
N LYS A 639 21.48 24.28 21.60
CA LYS A 639 20.89 23.48 22.69
C LYS A 639 20.94 21.96 22.46
N ILE A 640 21.06 21.50 21.22
CA ILE A 640 21.14 20.06 20.88
C ILE A 640 22.58 19.52 21.05
N ILE A 641 23.60 20.36 20.83
CA ILE A 641 25.02 19.93 20.89
C ILE A 641 25.56 19.89 22.33
N GLU A 642 25.09 20.77 23.21
CA GLU A 642 25.58 20.90 24.58
C GLU A 642 25.41 19.63 25.45
N PRO A 643 24.31 18.84 25.34
CA PRO A 643 24.20 17.54 26.02
C PRO A 643 25.08 16.45 25.40
N LEU A 644 25.30 16.48 24.07
CA LEU A 644 26.12 15.50 23.36
C LEU A 644 27.61 15.64 23.70
N GLN A 645 28.09 16.85 23.96
CA GLN A 645 29.48 17.11 24.36
C GLN A 645 29.79 16.73 25.82
N ASN A 646 28.77 16.66 26.68
CA ASN A 646 28.92 16.46 28.12
C ASN A 646 28.61 15.00 28.60
N GLY A 647 28.53 14.04 27.67
CA GLY A 647 28.56 12.60 27.98
C GLY A 647 27.33 12.01 28.70
N ASN A 648 26.26 12.77 28.90
CA ASN A 648 25.09 12.35 29.69
C ASN A 648 23.97 11.80 28.79
N VAL A 649 24.07 10.51 28.42
CA VAL A 649 22.99 9.81 27.70
C VAL A 649 21.92 9.33 28.69
N ALA A 650 20.82 10.09 28.79
CA ALA A 650 19.66 9.69 29.59
C ALA A 650 18.99 8.43 29.03
N LYS A 651 18.39 7.61 29.91
CA LYS A 651 17.72 6.33 29.58
C LYS A 651 16.36 6.47 28.86
N HIS A 652 16.19 7.47 28.01
CA HIS A 652 14.96 7.72 27.25
C HIS A 652 15.25 7.76 25.74
N PRO A 653 14.37 7.21 24.89
CA PRO A 653 14.52 7.29 23.44
C PRO A 653 14.35 8.74 22.98
N ILE A 654 15.46 9.38 22.58
CA ILE A 654 15.46 10.73 22.02
C ILE A 654 14.99 10.66 20.57
N VAL A 655 13.80 11.20 20.29
CA VAL A 655 13.30 11.39 18.92
C VAL A 655 13.91 12.67 18.36
N PHE A 656 14.44 12.60 17.15
CA PHE A 656 15.01 13.76 16.46
C PHE A 656 14.03 14.30 15.42
N PHE A 657 13.85 15.62 15.42
CA PHE A 657 13.08 16.35 14.43
C PHE A 657 14.05 17.14 13.54
N ILE A 658 14.02 16.89 12.23
CA ILE A 658 14.83 17.62 11.24
C ILE A 658 13.86 18.21 10.20
N GLY A 659 13.44 19.45 10.43
CA GLY A 659 12.34 20.06 9.66
C GLY A 659 11.07 19.20 9.80
N ASP A 660 10.46 18.86 8.67
CA ASP A 660 9.21 18.10 8.60
C ASP A 660 9.40 16.56 8.69
N VAL A 661 10.57 16.10 9.14
CA VAL A 661 10.94 14.68 9.19
C VAL A 661 11.24 14.22 10.62
N ILE A 662 10.66 13.07 11.00
CA ILE A 662 10.96 12.38 12.25
C ILE A 662 12.01 11.29 12.01
N LEU A 663 13.09 11.29 12.80
CA LEU A 663 14.06 10.19 12.87
C LEU A 663 13.93 9.46 14.22
N HIS A 664 13.53 8.18 14.16
CA HIS A 664 13.36 7.35 15.35
C HIS A 664 14.67 6.61 15.71
N PRO A 665 15.19 6.72 16.95
CA PRO A 665 16.56 6.31 17.30
C PRO A 665 16.80 4.81 17.33
N LYS A 666 15.76 3.98 17.23
CA LYS A 666 15.87 2.51 17.37
C LYS A 666 16.21 1.77 16.08
N ILE A 667 16.56 2.50 15.01
CA ILE A 667 16.84 1.96 13.68
C ILE A 667 18.21 2.42 13.18
N ARG A 668 19.29 1.93 13.83
CA ARG A 668 20.66 2.12 13.34
C ARG A 668 21.15 1.04 12.36
N ASP A 669 20.58 -0.16 12.45
CA ASP A 669 21.06 -1.36 11.72
C ASP A 669 19.99 -2.01 10.81
N GLN A 670 18.84 -1.35 10.63
CA GLN A 670 17.76 -1.74 9.71
C GLN A 670 17.33 -0.49 8.89
N CYS A 671 16.42 -0.62 7.92
CA CYS A 671 16.05 0.52 7.05
C CYS A 671 15.53 1.71 7.86
N GLN A 672 16.16 2.88 7.72
CA GLN A 672 15.69 4.10 8.38
C GLN A 672 14.29 4.44 7.88
N LEU A 673 13.32 4.41 8.79
CA LEU A 673 11.97 4.84 8.54
C LEU A 673 11.94 6.38 8.51
N VAL A 674 11.91 6.94 7.32
CA VAL A 674 11.75 8.39 7.10
C VAL A 674 10.25 8.68 7.06
N ILE A 675 9.74 9.35 8.10
CA ILE A 675 8.31 9.69 8.20
C ILE A 675 8.12 11.16 7.85
N PRO A 676 7.42 11.51 6.74
CA PRO A 676 6.96 12.86 6.49
C PRO A 676 5.93 13.31 7.52
N ALA A 677 5.93 14.58 7.92
CA ALA A 677 4.97 15.15 8.89
C ALA A 677 3.49 14.85 8.55
N SER A 678 3.15 14.71 7.27
CA SER A 678 1.80 14.36 6.77
C SER A 678 1.37 12.91 7.05
N MET A 679 2.31 12.00 7.33
CA MET A 679 2.07 10.56 7.52
C MET A 679 2.24 10.11 8.98
N VAL A 680 2.62 11.01 9.89
CA VAL A 680 2.89 10.71 11.31
C VAL A 680 1.74 9.96 11.99
N ASP A 681 0.49 10.35 11.72
CA ASP A 681 -0.70 9.65 12.23
C ASP A 681 -0.76 8.19 11.74
N GLN A 682 -0.60 7.94 10.43
CA GLN A 682 -0.71 6.60 9.84
C GLN A 682 0.44 5.69 10.27
N THR A 683 1.69 6.19 10.27
CA THR A 683 2.84 5.37 10.64
C THR A 683 2.81 5.01 12.12
N LEU A 684 2.36 5.92 13.00
CA LEU A 684 2.12 5.57 14.41
C LEU A 684 1.00 4.53 14.53
N ASP A 685 -0.13 4.69 13.84
CA ASP A 685 -1.26 3.75 13.93
C ASP A 685 -0.90 2.33 13.40
N GLN A 686 -0.08 2.24 12.34
CA GLN A 686 0.48 0.98 11.85
C GLN A 686 1.43 0.33 12.89
N PHE A 687 2.37 1.09 13.46
CA PHE A 687 3.26 0.58 14.51
C PHE A 687 2.51 0.20 15.79
N HIS A 688 1.40 0.87 16.12
CA HIS A 688 0.65 0.63 17.35
C HIS A 688 -0.19 -0.66 17.34
N ARG A 689 -0.56 -1.20 16.17
CA ARG A 689 -1.14 -2.55 16.08
C ARG A 689 -0.10 -3.64 16.42
N ALA A 690 1.19 -3.35 16.26
CA ALA A 690 2.30 -4.25 16.58
C ALA A 690 2.98 -3.95 17.95
N LYS A 691 2.28 -4.23 19.06
CA LYS A 691 2.85 -4.38 20.42
C LYS A 691 3.72 -3.21 20.97
N ILE A 692 3.13 -2.04 21.25
CA ILE A 692 3.78 -1.00 22.09
C ILE A 692 2.89 -0.51 23.26
N LEU A 693 2.20 -1.43 23.94
CA LEU A 693 1.46 -1.12 25.19
C LEU A 693 2.24 -1.39 26.49
N ASN A 694 3.40 -2.05 26.42
CA ASN A 694 4.17 -2.50 27.61
C ASN A 694 5.55 -1.84 27.78
N HIS A 695 5.86 -0.75 27.07
CA HIS A 695 7.16 -0.07 27.21
C HIS A 695 7.02 1.26 27.97
N GLN A 696 7.68 1.39 29.13
CA GLN A 696 7.80 2.68 29.80
C GLN A 696 8.47 3.70 28.86
N GLY A 697 7.81 4.84 28.64
CA GLY A 697 8.28 5.93 27.77
C GLY A 697 7.39 6.23 26.55
N SER A 698 6.56 5.29 26.07
CA SER A 698 5.72 5.51 24.88
C SER A 698 4.79 6.71 25.00
N ASN A 699 4.14 6.88 26.16
CA ASN A 699 3.28 8.04 26.44
C ASN A 699 4.04 9.38 26.39
N HIS A 700 5.32 9.42 26.79
CA HIS A 700 6.11 10.66 26.76
C HIS A 700 6.53 11.02 25.34
N THR A 701 6.93 10.03 24.53
CA THR A 701 7.18 10.22 23.10
C THR A 701 5.92 10.68 22.36
N LEU A 702 4.76 10.09 22.67
CA LEU A 702 3.48 10.51 22.13
C LEU A 702 3.17 11.98 22.49
N VAL A 703 3.25 12.35 23.77
CA VAL A 703 3.00 13.72 24.23
C VAL A 703 3.93 14.73 23.55
N ALA A 704 5.21 14.40 23.38
CA ALA A 704 6.18 15.28 22.69
C ALA A 704 5.82 15.49 21.20
N ILE A 705 5.44 14.43 20.49
CA ILE A 705 5.02 14.51 19.07
C ILE A 705 3.72 15.31 18.93
N LYS A 706 2.70 15.06 19.78
CA LYS A 706 1.43 15.80 19.76
C LYS A 706 1.62 17.28 20.08
N ALA A 707 2.47 17.62 21.05
CA ALA A 707 2.77 19.00 21.40
C ALA A 707 3.48 19.75 20.26
N HIS A 708 4.42 19.09 19.55
CA HIS A 708 5.18 19.73 18.48
C HIS A 708 4.35 20.01 17.21
N PHE A 709 3.51 19.05 16.78
CA PHE A 709 2.80 19.15 15.50
C PHE A 709 1.35 19.68 15.60
N TRP A 710 0.67 19.53 16.75
CA TRP A 710 -0.78 19.81 16.83
C TRP A 710 -1.19 20.96 17.76
N TRP A 711 -0.33 21.38 18.69
CA TRP A 711 -0.62 22.52 19.59
C TRP A 711 0.57 23.48 19.77
N PRO A 712 0.81 24.40 18.80
CA PRO A 712 1.92 25.37 18.85
C PRO A 712 1.86 26.43 19.96
N HIS A 713 0.83 26.42 20.83
CA HIS A 713 0.48 27.52 21.73
C HIS A 713 0.20 27.06 23.18
N MET A 714 0.98 26.10 23.69
CA MET A 714 0.79 25.57 25.06
C MET A 714 1.95 25.84 26.04
N GLU A 715 2.81 26.83 25.78
CA GLU A 715 3.73 27.35 26.82
C GLU A 715 3.00 28.14 27.92
N GLU A 716 1.82 28.72 27.65
CA GLU A 716 1.05 29.49 28.65
C GLU A 716 0.11 28.63 29.53
N ALA A 717 -0.33 27.46 29.05
CA ALA A 717 -1.33 26.63 29.76
C ALA A 717 -0.74 25.52 30.66
N ILE A 718 0.58 25.49 30.86
CA ILE A 718 1.27 24.61 31.82
C ILE A 718 1.58 25.35 33.14
N HIS A 719 1.27 26.65 33.22
CA HIS A 719 1.43 27.48 34.42
C HIS A 719 0.10 27.89 35.10
N ALA A 720 -1.01 27.26 34.71
CA ALA A 720 -2.34 27.35 35.36
C ALA A 720 -2.84 25.95 35.73
#